data_AF-A0AAD7JDZ8-F1
#
_entry.id   AF-A0AAD7JDZ8-F1
#
_cell.length_a   1.000
_cell.length_b   1.000
_cell.length_c   1.000
_cell.angle_alpha   90.00
_cell.angle_beta   90.00
_cell.angle_gamma   90.00
#
_symmetry.space_group_name_H-M   'P 1'
#
loop_
_entity.id
_entity.type
_entity.pdbx_description
1 polymer ?
#
loop_
_entity_poly.entity_id
_entity_poly.type
_entity_poly.pdbx_seq_one_letter_code
_entity_poly.pdbx_strand_id
1 'polypeptide(L)'
;MTSARIVSVFDTTGMQGPVFISRGANMSLYLDALLKEGTFLPRAITRDPDSEASQKLKARGVQVVQANSLDKASLVSALRGSEAVYAVTVPDFPSAEGKDEVVQGRNMIDAARKVGVKFFIWSSLPSIKKVTGGKYQNCRQYVHKEIVAEYLKMSGVHHAVLLLGAFLENFWKTDTGYDVALPQYPATSLQAFVWVKRDVPAATLALLRNYTDASKGIIGKEYPVSWYSDIIFAVLGVEVTFTNAPATGVPQIDEMWAFLAEYNGFYIPPVPNPDLAALGAEFSTVDEFLEVELSCVNVRKTHWELKSNLNRGNYLMAGRPAWQISAKHDHEPAGESAGTYKSSTPVRPGAEGSLLFTIFNKLSRVGDSQVELRGPNYKEPCDTFNFGPNGGDTNVSGRSNVADWIRTVGTALSYHDMATHNAAAGTGGMDASIRFPEELARDENVGTGFNNTLNILFPLVTRYVSIADALTLGTMIAIESCGGPQISFRGGRIDATAPNAPGVPEPQQDLSAHIGAFARQGFSQTEMIGLIACGHTFGGVQHVPFPQIVPELNDPTNTDSVTHFDSTFTTFDNNVASEYISGHTTNPLVVGHNDTTNSDKRIFGSDGNVTMKAFANSPTLFASTCSTLFTKMFNSVPKGVKLTDVITPLPVKPDNVQLVLNNDTLQLTGEVRLWNAKQDSTRTVRVFYADRASTAYTHNATLRSAGVTNGGRGVTAAWYTFAPFVAINAAKGVSRMRFVVDGKVQDQGGVGFALNDAVVLSGTSCLTNSDASNLSGRLDVAVRTGTNPTRVFLEHDVLTKFNPPKIVERDIPRPATPRNAMHAPYAIWSLNFTNNMDGFTTSTLGVEVGGVKRTVLGTIELFGFPPC
;
A
#
# COMPACT_ATOMS: atom_id res chain seq x y z
N MET A 1 39.81 7.14 -46.51
CA MET A 1 39.16 6.07 -45.73
C MET A 1 37.96 6.68 -45.05
N THR A 2 36.75 6.21 -45.31
CA THR A 2 35.56 6.64 -44.57
C THR A 2 35.74 6.28 -43.10
N SER A 3 35.62 7.25 -42.19
CA SER A 3 35.62 6.96 -40.75
C SER A 3 34.54 5.92 -40.48
N ALA A 4 34.88 4.83 -39.81
CA ALA A 4 33.90 3.82 -39.45
C ALA A 4 32.76 4.48 -38.66
N ARG A 5 31.51 4.20 -39.05
CA ARG A 5 30.32 4.72 -38.38
C ARG A 5 30.13 3.96 -37.07
N ILE A 6 30.87 4.36 -36.05
CA ILE A 6 30.96 3.59 -34.81
C ILE A 6 29.75 3.89 -33.92
N VAL A 7 29.06 2.85 -33.48
CA VAL A 7 28.03 2.93 -32.45
C VAL A 7 28.62 2.37 -31.17
N SER A 8 28.82 3.21 -30.16
CA SER A 8 29.25 2.75 -28.84
C SER A 8 28.06 2.32 -28.00
N VAL A 9 28.17 1.15 -27.39
CA VAL A 9 27.11 0.53 -26.60
C VAL A 9 27.67 0.24 -25.20
N PHE A 10 26.96 0.71 -24.19
CA PHE A 10 27.28 0.45 -22.79
C PHE A 10 26.63 -0.86 -22.30
N ASP A 11 27.22 -1.45 -21.26
CA ASP A 11 26.78 -2.67 -20.56
C ASP A 11 26.63 -3.94 -21.44
N THR A 12 27.46 -4.06 -22.48
CA THR A 12 27.43 -5.16 -23.46
C THR A 12 27.92 -6.52 -22.95
N THR A 13 28.52 -6.55 -21.76
CA THR A 13 29.03 -7.77 -21.11
C THR A 13 28.38 -8.01 -19.75
N GLY A 14 27.42 -7.17 -19.36
CA GLY A 14 26.65 -7.28 -18.12
C GLY A 14 25.23 -7.81 -18.38
N MET A 15 24.48 -7.98 -17.29
CA MET A 15 23.06 -8.34 -17.31
C MET A 15 22.23 -7.11 -16.93
N GLN A 16 21.33 -6.68 -17.81
CA GLN A 16 20.39 -5.59 -17.51
C GLN A 16 19.10 -6.15 -16.88
N GLY A 17 18.83 -5.80 -15.63
CA GLY A 17 17.61 -6.18 -14.90
C GLY A 17 17.85 -6.41 -13.39
N PRO A 18 16.82 -6.29 -12.53
CA PRO A 18 16.99 -6.53 -11.11
C PRO A 18 17.02 -8.04 -10.79
N VAL A 19 18.21 -8.54 -10.44
CA VAL A 19 18.52 -9.40 -9.27
C VAL A 19 17.79 -10.75 -9.03
N PHE A 20 16.58 -11.01 -9.53
CA PHE A 20 15.70 -12.06 -8.96
C PHE A 20 15.69 -13.42 -9.66
N ILE A 21 16.18 -13.51 -10.90
CA ILE A 21 16.61 -14.77 -11.54
C ILE A 21 17.98 -14.50 -12.19
N SER A 22 18.93 -15.42 -12.08
CA SER A 22 20.36 -15.21 -12.38
C SER A 22 20.73 -15.14 -13.87
N ARG A 23 19.82 -14.68 -14.74
CA ARG A 23 19.96 -14.66 -16.21
C ARG A 23 19.29 -13.43 -16.84
N GLY A 24 19.74 -12.22 -16.49
CA GLY A 24 19.22 -10.98 -17.08
C GLY A 24 19.58 -10.82 -18.56
N ALA A 25 18.89 -9.92 -19.26
CA ALA A 25 19.09 -9.69 -20.69
C ALA A 25 20.52 -9.19 -20.99
N ASN A 26 21.15 -9.79 -22.00
CA ASN A 26 22.50 -9.45 -22.44
C ASN A 26 22.44 -8.62 -23.75
N MET A 27 22.90 -7.37 -23.69
CA MET A 27 22.87 -6.42 -24.80
C MET A 27 23.79 -6.80 -25.99
N SER A 28 24.52 -7.92 -25.91
CA SER A 28 25.23 -8.50 -27.06
C SER A 28 24.33 -8.75 -28.28
N LEU A 29 23.03 -8.97 -28.10
CA LEU A 29 22.09 -9.14 -29.22
C LEU A 29 21.78 -7.84 -29.97
N TYR A 30 21.93 -6.68 -29.32
CA TYR A 30 21.92 -5.39 -30.04
C TYR A 30 23.22 -5.20 -30.84
N LEU A 31 24.36 -5.68 -30.32
CA LEU A 31 25.60 -5.74 -31.13
C LEU A 31 25.43 -6.68 -32.33
N ASP A 32 24.74 -7.81 -32.18
CA ASP A 32 24.43 -8.71 -33.30
C ASP A 32 23.49 -8.07 -34.31
N ALA A 33 22.50 -7.30 -33.86
CA ALA A 33 21.64 -6.53 -34.76
C ALA A 33 22.45 -5.51 -35.57
N LEU A 34 23.41 -4.81 -34.95
CA LEU A 34 24.34 -3.90 -35.63
C LEU A 34 25.31 -4.64 -36.58
N LEU A 35 25.90 -5.78 -36.16
CA LEU A 35 26.78 -6.60 -37.01
C LEU A 35 26.03 -7.16 -38.23
N LYS A 36 24.78 -7.61 -38.06
CA LYS A 36 23.92 -8.15 -39.12
C LYS A 36 23.44 -7.05 -40.07
N GLU A 37 23.18 -5.85 -39.55
CA GLU A 37 22.72 -4.70 -40.33
C GLU A 37 23.87 -4.05 -41.12
N GLY A 38 25.08 -4.05 -40.58
CA GLY A 38 26.33 -3.79 -41.31
C GLY A 38 26.61 -2.32 -41.65
N THR A 39 25.69 -1.38 -41.39
CA THR A 39 25.91 0.06 -41.62
C THR A 39 26.82 0.67 -40.55
N PHE A 40 26.80 0.10 -39.35
CA PHE A 40 27.50 0.61 -38.18
C PHE A 40 28.49 -0.41 -37.61
N LEU A 41 29.65 0.06 -37.14
CA LEU A 41 30.62 -0.77 -36.44
C LEU A 41 30.34 -0.74 -34.94
N PRO A 42 29.87 -1.83 -34.32
CA PRO A 42 29.59 -1.84 -32.89
C PRO A 42 30.86 -1.77 -32.04
N ARG A 43 30.85 -0.90 -31.04
CA ARG A 43 31.86 -0.81 -29.98
C ARG A 43 31.24 -1.11 -28.62
N ALA A 44 31.65 -2.23 -28.04
CA ALA A 44 31.37 -2.62 -26.66
C ALA A 44 32.24 -1.82 -25.69
N ILE A 45 31.61 -1.13 -24.74
CA ILE A 45 32.29 -0.45 -23.63
C ILE A 45 32.20 -1.32 -22.37
N THR A 46 33.36 -1.69 -21.81
CA THR A 46 33.46 -2.60 -20.66
C THR A 46 34.49 -2.12 -19.64
N ARG A 47 34.42 -2.62 -18.40
CA ARG A 47 35.44 -2.38 -17.37
C ARG A 47 36.61 -3.36 -17.47
N ASP A 48 36.36 -4.55 -18.02
CA ASP A 48 37.33 -5.63 -18.19
C ASP A 48 37.30 -6.11 -19.66
N PRO A 49 38.24 -5.64 -20.50
CA PRO A 49 38.32 -6.03 -21.90
C PRO A 49 38.82 -7.47 -22.08
N ASP A 50 39.32 -8.14 -21.05
CA ASP A 50 39.98 -9.44 -21.16
C ASP A 50 39.21 -10.60 -20.52
N SER A 51 38.12 -10.30 -19.80
CA SER A 51 37.08 -11.27 -19.42
C SER A 51 36.59 -12.14 -20.59
N GLU A 52 36.16 -13.37 -20.30
CA GLU A 52 35.72 -14.34 -21.30
C GLU A 52 34.59 -13.80 -22.20
N ALA A 53 33.65 -13.03 -21.63
CA ALA A 53 32.58 -12.37 -22.38
C ALA A 53 33.14 -11.32 -23.37
N SER A 54 34.08 -10.47 -22.92
CA SER A 54 34.77 -9.50 -23.78
C SER A 54 35.57 -10.18 -24.89
N GLN A 55 36.27 -11.28 -24.61
CA GLN A 55 37.01 -12.04 -25.62
C GLN A 55 36.07 -12.68 -26.66
N LYS A 56 34.91 -13.21 -26.24
CA LYS A 56 33.86 -13.67 -27.16
C LYS A 56 33.32 -12.55 -28.06
N LEU A 57 33.20 -11.31 -27.57
CA LEU A 57 32.82 -10.17 -28.40
C LEU A 57 33.92 -9.76 -29.39
N LYS A 58 35.19 -9.70 -28.96
CA LYS A 58 36.35 -9.44 -29.84
C LYS A 58 36.40 -10.46 -30.99
N ALA A 59 36.21 -11.75 -30.70
CA ALA A 59 36.19 -12.83 -31.69
C ALA A 59 35.05 -12.72 -32.73
N ARG A 60 34.00 -11.94 -32.45
CA ARG A 60 32.85 -11.70 -33.35
C ARG A 60 32.99 -10.40 -34.16
N GLY A 61 34.12 -9.70 -34.07
CA GLY A 61 34.37 -8.45 -34.78
C GLY A 61 33.86 -7.19 -34.08
N VAL A 62 33.39 -7.29 -32.83
CA VAL A 62 33.02 -6.12 -32.02
C VAL A 62 34.28 -5.42 -31.50
N GLN A 63 34.37 -4.09 -31.62
CA GLN A 63 35.43 -3.34 -30.93
C GLN A 63 35.18 -3.36 -29.43
N VAL A 64 36.08 -3.91 -28.63
CA VAL A 64 35.97 -3.88 -27.16
C VAL A 64 36.93 -2.84 -26.60
N VAL A 65 36.42 -1.85 -25.88
CA VAL A 65 37.21 -0.74 -25.31
C VAL A 65 36.96 -0.64 -23.80
N GLN A 66 38.05 -0.46 -23.04
CA GLN A 66 37.98 -0.30 -21.60
C GLN A 66 37.54 1.13 -21.22
N ALA A 67 36.53 1.24 -20.36
CA ALA A 67 36.16 2.48 -19.67
C ALA A 67 35.46 2.17 -18.35
N ASN A 68 35.51 3.12 -17.42
CA ASN A 68 34.71 3.13 -16.20
C ASN A 68 33.71 4.29 -16.29
N SER A 69 32.42 4.01 -16.10
CA SER A 69 31.35 5.01 -16.19
C SER A 69 31.47 6.15 -15.16
N LEU A 70 32.24 5.94 -14.09
CA LEU A 70 32.55 6.96 -13.08
C LEU A 70 33.81 7.78 -13.42
N ASP A 71 34.69 7.28 -14.31
CA ASP A 71 35.86 8.00 -14.80
C ASP A 71 35.53 8.67 -16.15
N LYS A 72 35.20 9.97 -16.06
CA LYS A 72 34.93 10.85 -17.19
C LYS A 72 36.09 10.95 -18.19
N ALA A 73 37.35 10.79 -17.77
CA ALA A 73 38.50 10.80 -18.67
C ALA A 73 38.61 9.50 -19.48
N SER A 74 38.32 8.34 -18.85
CA SER A 74 38.22 7.07 -19.57
C SER A 74 37.08 7.09 -20.60
N LEU A 75 35.91 7.63 -20.23
CA LEU A 75 34.75 7.76 -21.14
C LEU A 75 35.04 8.67 -22.33
N VAL A 76 35.64 9.84 -22.10
CA VAL A 76 36.10 10.74 -23.18
C VAL A 76 37.11 10.04 -24.09
N SER A 77 37.93 9.14 -23.57
CA SER A 77 38.88 8.37 -24.39
C SER A 77 38.18 7.28 -25.20
N ALA A 78 37.23 6.57 -24.59
CA ALA A 78 36.54 5.43 -25.20
C ALA A 78 35.44 5.81 -26.21
N LEU A 79 34.84 6.99 -26.09
CA LEU A 79 33.84 7.52 -27.03
C LEU A 79 34.46 8.30 -28.21
N ARG A 80 35.79 8.46 -28.28
CA ARG A 80 36.44 9.09 -29.44
C ARG A 80 36.13 8.33 -30.73
N GLY A 81 35.64 9.07 -31.73
CA GLY A 81 35.28 8.54 -33.05
C GLY A 81 33.91 7.86 -33.11
N SER A 82 33.14 7.85 -32.03
CA SER A 82 31.77 7.31 -32.02
C SER A 82 30.80 8.27 -32.71
N GLU A 83 30.07 7.79 -33.71
CA GLU A 83 29.03 8.55 -34.39
C GLU A 83 27.77 8.65 -33.52
N ALA A 84 27.35 7.53 -32.94
CA ALA A 84 26.21 7.45 -32.05
C ALA A 84 26.53 6.61 -30.80
N VAL A 85 25.72 6.80 -29.77
CA VAL A 85 25.83 6.08 -28.49
C VAL A 85 24.48 5.49 -28.12
N TYR A 86 24.44 4.20 -27.79
CA TYR A 86 23.38 3.63 -26.98
C TYR A 86 23.87 3.60 -25.53
N ALA A 87 23.26 4.43 -24.69
CA ALA A 87 23.62 4.54 -23.29
C ALA A 87 22.55 3.90 -22.41
N VAL A 88 23.06 3.10 -21.48
CA VAL A 88 22.34 2.53 -20.35
C VAL A 88 23.26 2.68 -19.15
N THR A 89 22.69 3.05 -18.02
CA THR A 89 23.40 3.10 -16.73
C THR A 89 23.04 1.90 -15.88
N VAL A 90 24.04 1.38 -15.17
CA VAL A 90 23.83 0.37 -14.14
C VAL A 90 23.22 1.07 -12.93
N PRO A 91 22.00 0.73 -12.49
CA PRO A 91 21.35 1.38 -11.37
C PRO A 91 22.10 1.17 -10.06
N ASP A 92 22.10 2.21 -9.22
CA ASP A 92 22.82 2.26 -7.95
C ASP A 92 22.02 1.58 -6.83
N PHE A 93 21.80 0.28 -6.99
CA PHE A 93 21.21 -0.59 -5.97
C PHE A 93 22.23 -0.90 -4.85
N PRO A 94 21.81 -1.28 -3.63
CA PRO A 94 22.72 -1.57 -2.51
C PRO A 94 23.76 -2.69 -2.76
N SER A 95 23.54 -3.59 -3.72
CA SER A 95 24.54 -4.57 -4.18
C SER A 95 25.57 -3.99 -5.17
N ALA A 96 25.51 -2.69 -5.44
CA ALA A 96 26.30 -1.97 -6.43
C ALA A 96 27.07 -0.79 -5.81
N GLU A 97 27.48 -0.90 -4.54
CA GLU A 97 28.25 0.12 -3.81
C GLU A 97 29.29 0.85 -4.69
N GLY A 98 29.25 2.18 -4.63
CA GLY A 98 30.13 3.06 -5.38
C GLY A 98 29.67 3.38 -6.82
N LYS A 99 28.50 2.93 -7.31
CA LYS A 99 28.04 3.17 -8.69
C LYS A 99 26.93 4.20 -8.83
N ASP A 100 27.18 5.47 -8.50
CA ASP A 100 26.19 6.55 -8.69
C ASP A 100 25.71 6.65 -10.15
N GLU A 101 24.48 6.22 -10.40
CA GLU A 101 23.86 6.18 -11.73
C GLU A 101 23.72 7.55 -12.40
N VAL A 102 23.51 8.62 -11.62
CA VAL A 102 23.41 10.00 -12.14
C VAL A 102 24.79 10.46 -12.57
N VAL A 103 25.84 10.17 -11.79
CA VAL A 103 27.23 10.45 -12.18
C VAL A 103 27.60 9.67 -13.43
N GLN A 104 27.25 8.38 -13.52
CA GLN A 104 27.45 7.57 -14.72
C GLN A 104 26.79 8.21 -15.96
N GLY A 105 25.49 8.54 -15.87
CA GLY A 105 24.74 9.13 -16.97
C GLY A 105 25.28 10.52 -17.38
N ARG A 106 25.52 11.41 -16.41
CA ARG A 106 26.13 12.73 -16.67
C ARG A 106 27.51 12.62 -17.29
N ASN A 107 28.35 11.71 -16.81
CA ASN A 107 29.67 11.47 -17.40
C ASN A 107 29.58 10.94 -18.84
N MET A 108 28.66 10.02 -19.13
CA MET A 108 28.42 9.53 -20.49
C MET A 108 27.96 10.65 -21.43
N ILE A 109 27.02 11.49 -20.98
CA ILE A 109 26.50 12.64 -21.74
C ILE A 109 27.58 13.69 -21.97
N ASP A 110 28.33 14.06 -20.93
CA ASP A 110 29.41 15.04 -21.03
C ASP A 110 30.56 14.53 -21.91
N ALA A 111 30.89 13.24 -21.83
CA ALA A 111 31.88 12.62 -22.70
C ALA A 111 31.39 12.60 -24.15
N ALA A 112 30.14 12.19 -24.40
CA ALA A 112 29.51 12.20 -25.72
C ALA A 112 29.49 13.62 -26.33
N ARG A 113 29.09 14.62 -25.55
CA ARG A 113 29.14 16.05 -25.93
C ARG A 113 30.57 16.51 -26.24
N LYS A 114 31.55 16.16 -25.40
CA LYS A 114 32.95 16.58 -25.55
C LYS A 114 33.65 15.95 -26.76
N VAL A 115 33.26 14.75 -27.19
CA VAL A 115 33.83 14.09 -28.37
C VAL A 115 33.01 14.28 -29.66
N GLY A 116 31.85 14.94 -29.58
CA GLY A 116 31.02 15.28 -30.75
C GLY A 116 30.14 14.12 -31.26
N VAL A 117 29.61 13.28 -30.36
CA VAL A 117 28.61 12.26 -30.71
C VAL A 117 27.39 12.93 -31.35
N LYS A 118 26.95 12.41 -32.51
CA LYS A 118 25.86 12.99 -33.30
C LYS A 118 24.47 12.56 -32.87
N PHE A 119 24.34 11.40 -32.23
CA PHE A 119 23.06 10.91 -31.73
C PHE A 119 23.22 10.03 -30.48
N PHE A 120 22.41 10.29 -29.47
CA PHE A 120 22.47 9.61 -28.17
C PHE A 120 21.12 8.96 -27.88
N ILE A 121 21.07 7.63 -27.88
CA ILE A 121 19.86 6.87 -27.55
C ILE A 121 19.93 6.52 -26.07
N TRP A 122 18.96 7.00 -25.31
CA TRP A 122 18.92 6.84 -23.86
C TRP A 122 17.93 5.74 -23.46
N SER A 123 18.43 4.68 -22.83
CA SER A 123 17.64 3.60 -22.23
C SER A 123 17.07 4.08 -20.90
N SER A 124 15.78 4.40 -20.90
CA SER A 124 15.11 5.11 -19.80
C SER A 124 13.83 4.42 -19.35
N LEU A 125 13.20 5.02 -18.35
CA LEU A 125 11.92 4.66 -17.77
C LEU A 125 11.05 5.94 -17.75
N PRO A 126 9.70 5.83 -17.76
CA PRO A 126 8.83 6.99 -17.72
C PRO A 126 9.10 7.83 -16.46
N SER A 127 8.91 9.15 -16.54
CA SER A 127 9.00 10.00 -15.36
C SER A 127 7.94 9.59 -14.34
N ILE A 128 8.39 8.89 -13.31
CA ILE A 128 7.55 8.42 -12.22
C ILE A 128 6.93 9.61 -11.46
N LYS A 129 7.65 10.74 -11.39
CA LYS A 129 7.16 11.98 -10.81
C LYS A 129 5.98 12.55 -11.62
N LYS A 130 6.07 12.58 -12.95
CA LYS A 130 5.00 13.07 -13.84
C LYS A 130 3.79 12.10 -13.83
N VAL A 131 4.03 10.78 -13.90
CA VAL A 131 2.98 9.75 -13.93
C VAL A 131 2.16 9.70 -12.63
N THR A 132 2.81 9.85 -11.47
CA THR A 132 2.21 9.55 -10.16
C THR A 132 1.81 10.78 -9.36
N GLY A 133 1.94 11.99 -9.93
CA GLY A 133 1.87 13.25 -9.16
C GLY A 133 2.99 13.40 -8.13
N GLY A 134 4.05 12.60 -8.25
CA GLY A 134 5.09 12.43 -7.24
C GLY A 134 4.61 11.70 -5.98
N LYS A 135 3.75 10.69 -6.12
CA LYS A 135 3.47 9.68 -5.08
C LYS A 135 4.66 8.76 -4.86
N TYR A 136 5.37 8.42 -5.94
CA TYR A 136 6.61 7.64 -5.91
C TYR A 136 7.79 8.51 -6.33
N GLN A 137 8.84 8.54 -5.52
CA GLN A 137 9.99 9.47 -5.59
C GLN A 137 11.33 8.88 -5.13
N ASN A 138 11.36 7.73 -4.43
CA ASN A 138 12.59 7.03 -4.07
C ASN A 138 12.85 5.81 -4.99
N CYS A 139 12.05 5.62 -6.04
CA CYS A 139 12.35 4.73 -7.16
C CYS A 139 13.60 5.18 -7.91
N ARG A 140 14.77 4.99 -7.29
CA ARG A 140 16.02 5.68 -7.63
C ARG A 140 16.40 5.50 -9.09
N GLN A 141 16.23 4.31 -9.64
CA GLN A 141 16.44 3.98 -11.05
C GLN A 141 15.48 4.69 -12.03
N TYR A 142 14.23 4.99 -11.64
CA TYR A 142 13.32 5.83 -12.44
C TYR A 142 13.74 7.31 -12.34
N VAL A 143 13.99 7.77 -11.12
CA VAL A 143 14.31 9.18 -10.80
C VAL A 143 15.68 9.58 -11.35
N HIS A 144 16.66 8.70 -11.27
CA HIS A 144 17.98 8.88 -11.87
C HIS A 144 17.90 8.86 -13.40
N LYS A 145 17.10 7.98 -13.99
CA LYS A 145 16.85 7.98 -15.45
C LYS A 145 16.14 9.25 -15.91
N GLU A 146 15.22 9.80 -15.12
CA GLU A 146 14.61 11.12 -15.31
C GLU A 146 15.64 12.25 -15.18
N ILE A 147 16.45 12.29 -14.11
CA ILE A 147 17.51 13.30 -13.91
C ILE A 147 18.52 13.28 -15.07
N VAL A 148 18.89 12.10 -15.56
CA VAL A 148 19.81 11.92 -16.68
C VAL A 148 19.13 12.28 -18.01
N ALA A 149 17.84 12.00 -18.20
CA ALA A 149 17.07 12.41 -19.38
C ALA A 149 16.89 13.94 -19.46
N GLU A 150 16.54 14.61 -18.37
CA GLU A 150 16.45 16.08 -18.32
C GLU A 150 17.85 16.72 -18.47
N TYR A 151 18.92 16.11 -17.91
CA TYR A 151 20.28 16.57 -18.16
C TYR A 151 20.71 16.38 -19.63
N LEU A 152 20.31 15.27 -20.27
CA LEU A 152 20.53 15.03 -21.70
C LEU A 152 19.81 16.09 -22.55
N LYS A 153 18.56 16.41 -22.22
CA LYS A 153 17.78 17.49 -22.84
C LYS A 153 18.48 18.84 -22.70
N MET A 154 18.98 19.18 -21.51
CA MET A 154 19.75 20.41 -21.26
C MET A 154 21.15 20.41 -21.91
N SER A 155 21.71 19.25 -22.24
CA SER A 155 23.08 19.13 -22.78
C SER A 155 23.22 19.64 -24.22
N GLY A 156 22.12 19.74 -24.97
CA GLY A 156 22.10 20.05 -26.41
C GLY A 156 22.57 18.92 -27.32
N VAL A 157 22.90 17.74 -26.78
CA VAL A 157 23.19 16.54 -27.58
C VAL A 157 21.89 16.05 -28.24
N HIS A 158 21.91 15.82 -29.55
CA HIS A 158 20.78 15.23 -30.28
C HIS A 158 20.49 13.83 -29.74
N HIS A 159 19.25 13.56 -29.35
CA HIS A 159 18.90 12.33 -28.64
C HIS A 159 17.48 11.85 -28.90
N ALA A 160 17.21 10.60 -28.53
CA ALA A 160 15.88 10.06 -28.35
C ALA A 160 15.87 9.16 -27.09
N VAL A 161 14.74 9.11 -26.40
CA VAL A 161 14.60 8.37 -25.14
C VAL A 161 13.68 7.17 -25.39
N LEU A 162 14.17 5.96 -25.13
CA LEU A 162 13.35 4.74 -25.15
C LEU A 162 12.87 4.47 -23.74
N LEU A 163 11.55 4.46 -23.53
CA LEU A 163 10.93 4.10 -22.26
C LEU A 163 10.58 2.60 -22.30
N LEU A 164 11.27 1.82 -21.48
CA LEU A 164 11.17 0.35 -21.51
C LEU A 164 10.30 -0.18 -20.37
N GLY A 165 9.60 -1.30 -20.64
CA GLY A 165 8.80 -2.03 -19.65
C GLY A 165 9.62 -3.06 -18.88
N ALA A 166 8.94 -3.95 -18.17
CA ALA A 166 9.55 -5.14 -17.58
C ALA A 166 9.98 -6.13 -18.69
N PHE A 167 11.20 -6.64 -18.62
CA PHE A 167 11.76 -7.49 -19.67
C PHE A 167 11.17 -8.91 -19.57
N LEU A 168 10.56 -9.43 -20.64
CA LEU A 168 9.94 -10.76 -20.64
C LEU A 168 10.95 -11.88 -20.32
N GLU A 169 12.20 -11.70 -20.73
CA GLU A 169 13.31 -12.63 -20.49
C GLU A 169 13.68 -12.79 -19.01
N ASN A 170 13.30 -11.84 -18.15
CA ASN A 170 13.54 -11.96 -16.71
C ASN A 170 12.59 -12.97 -16.03
N PHE A 171 11.57 -13.46 -16.74
CA PHE A 171 10.47 -14.22 -16.15
C PHE A 171 10.41 -15.70 -16.54
N TRP A 172 11.45 -16.26 -17.19
CA TRP A 172 11.32 -17.61 -17.76
C TRP A 172 12.53 -18.57 -17.69
N LYS A 173 12.20 -19.84 -17.37
CA LYS A 173 12.99 -21.10 -17.38
C LYS A 173 13.94 -21.39 -16.21
N THR A 174 13.74 -22.57 -15.60
CA THR A 174 14.74 -23.28 -14.79
C THR A 174 15.12 -24.61 -15.46
N ASP A 175 16.14 -25.31 -14.95
CA ASP A 175 16.61 -26.58 -15.53
C ASP A 175 15.63 -27.77 -15.26
N THR A 176 14.58 -27.55 -14.45
CA THR A 176 13.57 -28.56 -14.07
C THR A 176 12.13 -28.17 -14.41
N GLY A 177 11.87 -26.97 -14.94
CA GLY A 177 10.51 -26.51 -15.23
C GLY A 177 10.37 -25.02 -15.54
N TYR A 178 9.18 -24.49 -15.26
CA TYR A 178 8.79 -23.11 -15.53
C TYR A 178 8.34 -22.43 -14.23
N ASP A 179 9.11 -21.45 -13.76
CA ASP A 179 8.76 -20.56 -12.66
C ASP A 179 8.68 -19.12 -13.18
N VAL A 180 7.58 -18.44 -12.86
CA VAL A 180 7.31 -17.05 -13.24
C VAL A 180 7.27 -16.20 -11.97
N ALA A 181 8.41 -15.63 -11.61
CA ALA A 181 8.55 -14.77 -10.44
C ALA A 181 8.18 -13.32 -10.78
N LEU A 182 6.92 -12.94 -10.56
CA LEU A 182 6.43 -11.60 -10.86
C LEU A 182 6.74 -10.63 -9.70
N PRO A 183 6.92 -9.32 -9.99
CA PRO A 183 6.80 -8.29 -8.97
C PRO A 183 5.44 -8.39 -8.28
N GLN A 184 5.40 -7.91 -7.06
CA GLN A 184 4.23 -8.05 -6.19
C GLN A 184 3.09 -7.12 -6.64
N TYR A 185 2.11 -7.69 -7.35
CA TYR A 185 0.89 -7.01 -7.80
C TYR A 185 -0.33 -7.95 -7.87
N PRO A 186 -1.58 -7.43 -7.71
CA PRO A 186 -2.80 -8.22 -7.74
C PRO A 186 -3.01 -9.02 -9.03
N ALA A 187 -3.78 -10.11 -8.94
CA ALA A 187 -3.97 -11.08 -10.00
C ALA A 187 -4.72 -10.58 -11.27
N THR A 188 -5.15 -9.33 -11.27
CA THR A 188 -5.92 -8.65 -12.32
C THR A 188 -5.22 -7.40 -12.85
N SER A 189 -3.93 -7.23 -12.55
CA SER A 189 -3.15 -6.04 -12.93
C SER A 189 -2.54 -6.20 -14.32
N LEU A 190 -2.95 -5.32 -15.25
CA LEU A 190 -2.21 -5.12 -16.50
C LEU A 190 -0.78 -4.68 -16.18
N GLN A 191 0.20 -5.12 -16.94
CA GLN A 191 1.59 -4.70 -16.77
C GLN A 191 2.27 -4.44 -18.11
N ALA A 192 3.16 -3.45 -18.13
CA ALA A 192 3.92 -3.05 -19.31
C ALA A 192 5.18 -3.92 -19.48
N PHE A 193 5.17 -4.83 -20.46
CA PHE A 193 6.29 -5.72 -20.79
C PHE A 193 6.99 -5.35 -22.09
N VAL A 194 8.24 -5.80 -22.27
CA VAL A 194 9.00 -5.68 -23.54
C VAL A 194 9.83 -6.94 -23.78
N TRP A 195 9.91 -7.41 -25.03
CA TRP A 195 10.84 -8.48 -25.42
C TRP A 195 12.18 -7.86 -25.82
N VAL A 196 13.13 -7.75 -24.89
CA VAL A 196 14.38 -6.99 -25.11
C VAL A 196 15.22 -7.51 -26.28
N LYS A 197 15.31 -8.84 -26.47
CA LYS A 197 16.04 -9.45 -27.59
C LYS A 197 15.53 -9.01 -28.97
N ARG A 198 14.27 -8.57 -29.08
CA ARG A 198 13.58 -8.31 -30.34
C ARG A 198 13.13 -6.85 -30.49
N ASP A 199 12.33 -6.35 -29.55
CA ASP A 199 11.70 -5.03 -29.64
C ASP A 199 12.72 -3.87 -29.45
N VAL A 200 13.70 -4.02 -28.56
CA VAL A 200 14.69 -2.96 -28.27
C VAL A 200 15.67 -2.75 -29.44
N PRO A 201 16.28 -3.79 -30.05
CA PRO A 201 17.05 -3.63 -31.28
C PRO A 201 16.23 -3.04 -32.44
N ALA A 202 14.98 -3.45 -32.61
CA ALA A 202 14.10 -2.93 -33.67
C ALA A 202 13.85 -1.42 -33.52
N ALA A 203 13.44 -0.97 -32.34
CA ALA A 203 13.26 0.46 -32.02
C ALA A 203 14.57 1.25 -32.19
N THR A 204 15.69 0.71 -31.71
CA THR A 204 16.99 1.39 -31.75
C THR A 204 17.53 1.54 -33.17
N LEU A 205 17.39 0.51 -34.02
CA LEU A 205 17.76 0.58 -35.44
C LEU A 205 16.85 1.53 -36.23
N ALA A 206 15.53 1.57 -35.94
CA ALA A 206 14.61 2.51 -36.57
C ALA A 206 15.02 3.98 -36.29
N LEU A 207 15.42 4.29 -35.05
CA LEU A 207 15.94 5.62 -34.70
C LEU A 207 17.30 5.91 -35.38
N LEU A 208 18.26 4.96 -35.34
CA LEU A 208 19.59 5.14 -35.96
C LEU A 208 19.54 5.34 -37.49
N ARG A 209 18.56 4.76 -38.17
CA ARG A 209 18.35 4.97 -39.62
C ARG A 209 17.79 6.35 -39.95
N ASN A 210 17.07 6.97 -39.02
CA ASN A 210 16.28 8.18 -39.28
C ASN A 210 16.79 9.45 -38.56
N TYR A 211 17.78 9.38 -37.65
CA TYR A 211 18.19 10.53 -36.83
C TYR A 211 18.72 11.75 -37.60
N THR A 212 19.18 11.56 -38.84
CA THR A 212 19.66 12.63 -39.71
C THR A 212 18.53 13.31 -40.50
N ASP A 213 17.34 12.71 -40.57
CA ASP A 213 16.18 13.27 -41.24
C ASP A 213 15.31 14.07 -40.25
N ALA A 214 15.52 15.38 -40.26
CA ALA A 214 14.78 16.31 -39.41
C ALA A 214 13.26 16.26 -39.65
N SER A 215 12.78 15.82 -40.82
CA SER A 215 11.34 15.71 -41.11
C SER A 215 10.64 14.64 -40.28
N LYS A 216 11.39 13.66 -39.76
CA LYS A 216 10.87 12.62 -38.85
C LYS A 216 10.64 13.13 -37.42
N GLY A 217 11.24 14.28 -37.06
CA GLY A 217 11.02 14.92 -35.76
C GLY A 217 11.36 14.04 -34.55
N ILE A 218 12.39 13.20 -34.64
CA ILE A 218 12.72 12.22 -33.58
C ILE A 218 13.56 12.79 -32.43
N ILE A 219 14.18 13.96 -32.63
CA ILE A 219 15.09 14.57 -31.66
C ILE A 219 14.30 15.08 -30.45
N GLY A 220 14.70 14.68 -29.25
CA GLY A 220 14.06 15.09 -27.99
C GLY A 220 12.76 14.36 -27.67
N LYS A 221 12.35 13.35 -28.44
CA LYS A 221 11.15 12.55 -28.18
C LYS A 221 11.39 11.40 -27.21
N GLU A 222 10.36 11.11 -26.41
CA GLU A 222 10.24 9.90 -25.58
C GLU A 222 9.34 8.87 -26.29
N TYR A 223 9.77 7.61 -26.31
CA TYR A 223 9.07 6.53 -27.00
C TYR A 223 8.85 5.32 -26.08
N PRO A 224 7.61 5.01 -25.64
CA PRO A 224 7.31 3.74 -24.99
C PRO A 224 7.43 2.55 -25.96
N VAL A 225 8.24 1.56 -25.59
CA VAL A 225 8.56 0.34 -26.36
C VAL A 225 8.00 -0.89 -25.65
N SER A 226 6.77 -0.79 -25.12
CA SER A 226 6.20 -1.80 -24.22
C SER A 226 4.80 -2.23 -24.64
N TRP A 227 4.26 -3.27 -24.01
CA TRP A 227 2.93 -3.84 -24.23
C TRP A 227 2.20 -4.04 -22.92
N TYR A 228 0.90 -3.75 -22.87
CA TYR A 228 0.08 -4.20 -21.74
C TYR A 228 -0.38 -5.65 -21.93
N SER A 229 -0.25 -6.47 -20.89
CA SER A 229 -0.85 -7.80 -20.85
C SER A 229 -1.31 -8.17 -19.43
N ASP A 230 -2.48 -8.81 -19.35
CA ASP A 230 -2.90 -9.57 -18.17
C ASP A 230 -2.13 -10.90 -18.17
N ILE A 231 -1.01 -10.99 -17.46
CA ILE A 231 -0.16 -12.20 -17.49
C ILE A 231 -0.88 -13.46 -16.96
N ILE A 232 -2.03 -13.32 -16.30
CA ILE A 232 -2.68 -14.38 -15.52
C ILE A 232 -3.63 -15.28 -16.32
N PHE A 233 -3.84 -15.03 -17.62
CA PHE A 233 -4.63 -15.92 -18.49
C PHE A 233 -3.90 -16.48 -19.72
N ALA A 234 -2.68 -16.05 -20.03
CA ALA A 234 -1.99 -16.45 -21.26
C ALA A 234 -1.17 -17.77 -21.14
N VAL A 235 -0.90 -18.25 -19.93
CA VAL A 235 0.23 -19.15 -19.71
C VAL A 235 -0.13 -20.65 -19.81
N LEU A 236 -0.01 -21.16 -21.04
CA LEU A 236 0.35 -22.53 -21.42
C LEU A 236 -0.61 -23.71 -21.15
N GLY A 237 -1.68 -23.57 -20.36
CA GLY A 237 -2.56 -24.72 -20.08
C GLY A 237 -1.88 -25.84 -19.27
N VAL A 238 -0.87 -25.45 -18.49
CA VAL A 238 -0.19 -26.26 -17.47
C VAL A 238 -0.36 -25.52 -16.13
N GLU A 239 -0.25 -26.22 -15.02
CA GLU A 239 -0.30 -25.60 -13.69
C GLU A 239 0.94 -24.71 -13.47
N VAL A 240 0.78 -23.40 -13.63
CA VAL A 240 1.83 -22.38 -13.45
C VAL A 240 1.76 -21.85 -12.02
N THR A 241 2.85 -21.99 -11.27
CA THR A 241 2.93 -21.49 -9.90
C THR A 241 3.37 -20.02 -9.90
N PHE A 242 2.41 -19.11 -9.75
CA PHE A 242 2.71 -17.68 -9.58
C PHE A 242 3.35 -17.44 -8.21
N THR A 243 4.56 -16.89 -8.20
CA THR A 243 5.28 -16.53 -6.97
C THR A 243 5.52 -15.03 -6.91
N ASN A 244 4.82 -14.38 -5.99
CA ASN A 244 5.01 -12.97 -5.66
C ASN A 244 6.44 -12.77 -5.09
N ALA A 245 7.32 -12.10 -5.84
CA ALA A 245 8.71 -11.88 -5.43
C ALA A 245 8.81 -11.16 -4.08
N PRO A 246 9.65 -11.63 -3.12
CA PRO A 246 9.70 -11.06 -1.79
C PRO A 246 10.57 -9.79 -1.67
N ALA A 247 10.48 -9.10 -0.53
CA ALA A 247 10.96 -7.74 -0.34
C ALA A 247 12.45 -7.72 -0.47
N THR A 248 12.90 -6.91 -1.41
CA THR A 248 14.31 -6.81 -1.76
C THR A 248 15.11 -6.22 -0.60
N GLY A 249 14.45 -5.58 0.36
CA GLY A 249 15.07 -4.84 1.46
C GLY A 249 15.63 -3.49 0.98
N VAL A 250 15.60 -3.24 -0.33
CA VAL A 250 16.10 -2.05 -0.99
C VAL A 250 14.94 -1.08 -1.23
N PRO A 251 14.89 0.08 -0.55
CA PRO A 251 13.73 1.00 -0.65
C PRO A 251 13.40 1.38 -2.09
N GLN A 252 14.41 1.40 -2.94
CA GLN A 252 14.36 1.91 -4.30
C GLN A 252 13.86 0.86 -5.31
N ILE A 253 14.13 -0.43 -5.07
CA ILE A 253 13.59 -1.54 -5.88
C ILE A 253 12.17 -1.84 -5.43
N ASP A 254 11.99 -1.92 -4.11
CA ASP A 254 10.69 -2.11 -3.47
C ASP A 254 9.69 -1.02 -3.90
N GLU A 255 10.05 0.27 -3.80
CA GLU A 255 9.14 1.35 -4.23
C GLU A 255 8.81 1.28 -5.74
N MET A 256 9.74 0.79 -6.58
CA MET A 256 9.47 0.58 -8.00
C MET A 256 8.43 -0.50 -8.26
N TRP A 257 8.47 -1.62 -7.52
CA TRP A 257 7.46 -2.65 -7.68
C TRP A 257 6.08 -2.16 -7.23
N ALA A 258 6.02 -1.28 -6.22
CA ALA A 258 4.77 -0.69 -5.76
C ALA A 258 4.21 0.29 -6.81
N PHE A 259 5.09 1.08 -7.43
CA PHE A 259 4.74 1.88 -8.60
C PHE A 259 4.22 1.04 -9.76
N LEU A 260 4.93 -0.04 -10.13
CA LEU A 260 4.48 -0.95 -11.19
C LEU A 260 3.11 -1.56 -10.85
N ALA A 261 2.89 -1.98 -9.60
CA ALA A 261 1.65 -2.57 -9.12
C ALA A 261 0.45 -1.62 -9.16
N GLU A 262 0.59 -0.40 -8.61
CA GLU A 262 -0.54 0.53 -8.50
C GLU A 262 -0.94 1.14 -9.85
N TYR A 263 0.06 1.42 -10.68
CA TYR A 263 -0.08 2.17 -11.93
C TYR A 263 -0.02 1.27 -13.17
N ASN A 264 0.02 -0.07 -13.05
CA ASN A 264 0.18 -0.99 -14.18
C ASN A 264 1.48 -0.75 -15.01
N GLY A 265 2.47 -0.07 -14.43
CA GLY A 265 3.62 0.49 -15.15
C GLY A 265 3.27 1.62 -16.12
N PHE A 266 2.34 2.51 -15.74
CA PHE A 266 1.53 3.34 -16.65
C PHE A 266 2.28 4.08 -17.76
N TYR A 267 1.85 3.75 -18.97
CA TYR A 267 1.96 4.54 -20.19
C TYR A 267 0.54 4.83 -20.71
N ILE A 268 0.22 6.09 -21.05
CA ILE A 268 -1.05 6.40 -21.71
C ILE A 268 -1.04 5.75 -23.12
N PRO A 269 -2.04 4.94 -23.51
CA PRO A 269 -2.11 4.37 -24.86
C PRO A 269 -2.09 5.46 -25.95
N PRO A 270 -1.48 5.21 -27.12
CA PRO A 270 -1.05 3.92 -27.67
C PRO A 270 0.37 3.47 -27.23
N VAL A 271 0.49 2.16 -26.95
CA VAL A 271 1.67 1.50 -26.39
C VAL A 271 1.76 0.10 -27.03
N PRO A 272 2.82 -0.23 -27.80
CA PRO A 272 3.99 0.59 -28.13
C PRO A 272 3.66 1.85 -28.93
N ASN A 273 4.59 2.80 -28.96
CA ASN A 273 4.39 4.07 -29.66
C ASN A 273 4.27 3.85 -31.20
N PRO A 274 3.16 4.24 -31.84
CA PRO A 274 2.96 4.07 -33.29
C PRO A 274 3.95 4.87 -34.14
N ASP A 275 4.56 5.95 -33.60
CA ASP A 275 5.62 6.68 -34.29
C ASP A 275 6.83 5.77 -34.60
N LEU A 276 7.16 4.80 -33.73
CA LEU A 276 8.27 3.87 -33.97
C LEU A 276 7.92 2.84 -35.07
N ALA A 277 6.67 2.36 -35.11
CA ALA A 277 6.20 1.51 -36.20
C ALA A 277 6.22 2.24 -37.55
N ALA A 278 5.84 3.53 -37.57
CA ALA A 278 5.95 4.39 -38.75
C ALA A 278 7.40 4.67 -39.20
N LEU A 279 8.39 4.49 -38.31
CA LEU A 279 9.83 4.52 -38.63
C LEU A 279 10.40 3.16 -39.04
N GLY A 280 9.55 2.12 -39.13
CA GLY A 280 9.93 0.76 -39.54
C GLY A 280 10.42 -0.14 -38.41
N ALA A 281 10.05 0.14 -37.15
CA ALA A 281 10.24 -0.82 -36.06
C ALA A 281 9.15 -1.91 -36.09
N GLU A 282 9.56 -3.17 -36.14
CA GLU A 282 8.68 -4.33 -35.96
C GLU A 282 8.68 -4.77 -34.49
N PHE A 283 7.52 -5.20 -34.03
CA PHE A 283 7.15 -5.21 -32.61
C PHE A 283 6.33 -6.47 -32.30
N SER A 284 6.76 -7.22 -31.28
CA SER A 284 6.35 -8.60 -31.00
C SER A 284 5.29 -8.78 -29.89
N THR A 285 4.51 -9.87 -29.93
CA THR A 285 3.47 -10.13 -28.93
C THR A 285 3.92 -11.07 -27.79
N VAL A 286 3.20 -11.07 -26.66
CA VAL A 286 3.41 -12.04 -25.57
C VAL A 286 3.18 -13.47 -26.07
N ASP A 287 2.17 -13.68 -26.92
CA ASP A 287 1.89 -14.99 -27.53
C ASP A 287 3.09 -15.46 -28.39
N GLU A 288 3.69 -14.58 -29.21
CA GLU A 288 4.92 -14.89 -29.97
C GLU A 288 6.15 -15.17 -29.09
N PHE A 289 6.30 -14.46 -27.96
CA PHE A 289 7.37 -14.74 -27.00
C PHE A 289 7.21 -16.16 -26.41
N LEU A 290 5.99 -16.52 -26.02
CA LEU A 290 5.67 -17.86 -25.52
C LEU A 290 5.89 -18.94 -26.59
N GLU A 291 5.56 -18.70 -27.86
CA GLU A 291 5.82 -19.67 -28.92
C GLU A 291 7.32 -19.85 -29.22
N VAL A 292 8.07 -18.76 -29.38
CA VAL A 292 9.46 -18.82 -29.88
C VAL A 292 10.47 -19.23 -28.83
N GLU A 293 10.32 -18.79 -27.57
CA GLU A 293 11.28 -19.12 -26.51
C GLU A 293 10.92 -20.45 -25.79
N LEU A 294 9.66 -20.93 -25.90
CA LEU A 294 9.15 -22.04 -25.07
C LEU A 294 8.75 -23.33 -25.83
N SER A 295 8.82 -23.36 -27.16
CA SER A 295 8.44 -24.52 -27.98
C SER A 295 9.25 -25.81 -27.74
N CYS A 296 10.22 -25.81 -26.83
CA CYS A 296 11.14 -26.92 -26.57
C CYS A 296 10.81 -27.80 -25.34
N VAL A 297 9.70 -27.58 -24.63
CA VAL A 297 9.29 -28.42 -23.48
C VAL A 297 8.00 -29.19 -23.80
N ASN A 298 8.05 -30.50 -23.55
CA ASN A 298 7.04 -31.48 -23.96
C ASN A 298 5.75 -31.41 -23.10
N VAL A 299 4.95 -30.37 -23.31
CA VAL A 299 3.59 -30.26 -22.74
C VAL A 299 2.61 -31.08 -23.59
N ARG A 300 2.04 -32.15 -23.01
CA ARG A 300 1.00 -32.93 -23.70
C ARG A 300 -0.30 -32.14 -23.76
N LYS A 301 -0.69 -31.71 -24.96
CA LYS A 301 -2.02 -31.15 -25.24
C LYS A 301 -3.10 -32.19 -24.93
N THR A 302 -4.03 -31.86 -24.03
CA THR A 302 -5.36 -32.49 -23.97
C THR A 302 -6.41 -31.39 -24.02
N HIS A 303 -7.14 -31.31 -25.14
CA HIS A 303 -8.27 -30.41 -25.33
C HIS A 303 -9.40 -30.71 -24.34
N TRP A 304 -10.00 -29.68 -23.75
CA TRP A 304 -11.44 -29.44 -23.92
C TRP A 304 -11.75 -27.94 -23.81
N GLU A 305 -12.91 -27.55 -24.32
CA GLU A 305 -13.21 -26.18 -24.73
C GLU A 305 -13.94 -25.37 -23.66
N LEU A 306 -13.53 -24.10 -23.48
CA LEU A 306 -14.46 -23.03 -23.10
C LEU A 306 -14.34 -21.90 -24.12
N LYS A 307 -15.20 -21.97 -25.14
CA LYS A 307 -15.27 -20.99 -26.22
C LYS A 307 -15.75 -19.64 -25.70
N SER A 308 -14.88 -18.64 -25.87
CA SER A 308 -15.21 -17.28 -26.31
C SER A 308 -16.44 -16.59 -25.70
N ASN A 309 -16.16 -15.61 -24.83
CA ASN A 309 -16.60 -14.23 -25.09
C ASN A 309 -15.46 -13.25 -24.75
N LEU A 310 -14.34 -13.42 -25.47
CA LEU A 310 -13.36 -12.35 -25.64
C LEU A 310 -13.88 -11.37 -26.69
N ASN A 311 -14.39 -10.21 -26.26
CA ASN A 311 -14.35 -9.02 -27.12
C ASN A 311 -12.95 -8.40 -27.02
N ARG A 312 -11.97 -9.02 -27.69
CA ARG A 312 -10.75 -8.29 -28.11
C ARG A 312 -11.16 -7.38 -29.28
N GLY A 313 -11.48 -6.11 -28.99
CA GLY A 313 -11.77 -5.12 -30.03
C GLY A 313 -12.49 -3.87 -29.52
N ASN A 314 -11.92 -2.70 -29.81
CA ASN A 314 -12.50 -1.35 -29.65
C ASN A 314 -12.93 -0.91 -28.24
N TYR A 315 -12.05 -0.13 -27.59
CA TYR A 315 -12.50 1.04 -26.84
C TYR A 315 -11.95 2.32 -27.47
N LEU A 316 -12.54 2.66 -28.62
CA LEU A 316 -12.50 4.03 -29.14
C LEU A 316 -13.27 4.94 -28.17
N MET A 317 -12.65 6.08 -27.85
CA MET A 317 -13.32 7.21 -27.22
C MET A 317 -14.49 7.69 -28.09
N ALA A 318 -15.75 7.53 -27.66
CA ALA A 318 -16.92 7.97 -28.42
C ALA A 318 -18.05 8.53 -27.54
N GLY A 319 -17.83 9.76 -27.08
CA GLY A 319 -18.87 10.70 -26.63
C GLY A 319 -18.46 12.13 -26.99
N ARG A 320 -18.63 12.52 -28.25
CA ARG A 320 -18.35 13.88 -28.81
C ARG A 320 -19.50 14.28 -29.76
N PRO A 321 -19.80 15.57 -30.00
CA PRO A 321 -19.00 16.45 -30.87
C PRO A 321 -18.67 17.82 -30.21
N ALA A 322 -17.51 18.47 -30.34
CA ALA A 322 -16.68 18.85 -31.50
C ALA A 322 -16.93 20.29 -32.01
N TRP A 323 -15.89 21.14 -31.94
CA TRP A 323 -15.56 22.21 -32.90
C TRP A 323 -14.03 22.36 -32.99
N GLN A 324 -13.54 23.06 -34.01
CA GLN A 324 -12.27 22.76 -34.69
C GLN A 324 -11.11 23.76 -34.47
N ILE A 325 -9.89 23.21 -34.47
CA ILE A 325 -8.69 23.64 -35.23
C ILE A 325 -8.36 25.16 -35.28
N SER A 326 -7.23 25.57 -34.69
CA SER A 326 -6.01 25.93 -35.45
C SER A 326 -4.80 26.17 -34.53
N ALA A 327 -3.59 26.20 -35.09
CA ALA A 327 -2.33 26.24 -34.35
C ALA A 327 -1.62 27.60 -34.48
N LYS A 328 -0.81 27.97 -33.47
CA LYS A 328 0.52 28.59 -33.63
C LYS A 328 1.31 28.70 -32.31
N HIS A 329 2.62 28.96 -32.46
CA HIS A 329 3.64 29.17 -31.42
C HIS A 329 3.26 30.30 -30.42
N ASP A 330 3.84 30.42 -29.21
CA ASP A 330 5.27 30.73 -28.97
C ASP A 330 5.72 30.62 -27.48
N HIS A 331 7.06 30.50 -27.32
CA HIS A 331 7.94 30.90 -26.20
C HIS A 331 7.79 30.47 -24.71
N GLU A 332 8.92 29.95 -24.20
CA GLU A 332 9.44 29.87 -22.80
C GLU A 332 9.74 31.26 -22.17
N PRO A 333 10.26 31.43 -20.91
CA PRO A 333 10.54 30.46 -19.82
C PRO A 333 10.22 30.89 -18.35
N ALA A 334 10.37 29.93 -17.42
CA ALA A 334 10.90 29.99 -16.02
C ALA A 334 10.44 31.02 -14.94
N GLY A 335 10.25 30.51 -13.69
CA GLY A 335 10.17 31.29 -12.45
C GLY A 335 10.02 30.43 -11.16
N GLU A 336 10.99 30.52 -10.26
CA GLU A 336 11.18 29.81 -8.97
C GLU A 336 9.98 29.89 -7.99
N SER A 337 9.57 28.94 -7.13
CA SER A 337 10.18 27.79 -6.41
C SER A 337 10.61 28.03 -4.94
N ALA A 338 9.67 27.78 -4.01
CA ALA A 338 9.89 27.38 -2.62
C ALA A 338 8.64 26.57 -2.17
N GLY A 339 8.68 25.51 -1.35
CA GLY A 339 9.81 24.86 -0.68
C GLY A 339 9.31 23.86 0.38
N THR A 340 8.43 22.93 0.01
CA THR A 340 7.71 22.04 0.96
C THR A 340 8.28 20.62 1.04
N TYR A 341 8.58 20.17 2.27
CA TYR A 341 9.07 18.83 2.58
C TYR A 341 7.93 17.80 2.48
N LYS A 342 8.10 16.75 1.68
CA LYS A 342 7.15 15.63 1.58
C LYS A 342 7.54 14.50 2.53
N SER A 343 6.67 14.19 3.49
CA SER A 343 6.67 12.90 4.18
C SER A 343 5.95 11.88 3.30
N SER A 344 6.72 10.95 2.70
CA SER A 344 6.18 9.86 1.88
C SER A 344 7.08 8.62 2.02
N THR A 345 6.65 7.66 2.84
CA THR A 345 7.31 6.35 2.98
C THR A 345 6.33 5.27 2.51
N PRO A 346 6.44 4.78 1.26
CA PRO A 346 5.58 3.70 0.78
C PRO A 346 5.90 2.37 1.47
N VAL A 347 4.85 1.65 1.88
CA VAL A 347 4.99 0.25 2.33
C VAL A 347 5.50 -0.59 1.17
N ARG A 348 6.45 -1.47 1.47
CA ARG A 348 7.29 -2.13 0.45
C ARG A 348 6.68 -3.46 -0.02
N PRO A 349 6.60 -3.70 -1.34
CA PRO A 349 5.85 -4.79 -1.98
C PRO A 349 6.70 -6.05 -2.03
N GLY A 350 6.92 -6.64 -0.88
CA GLY A 350 7.67 -7.89 -0.85
C GLY A 350 7.43 -8.81 0.32
N ALA A 351 6.45 -8.48 1.15
CA ALA A 351 5.97 -9.44 2.13
C ALA A 351 4.59 -10.01 1.72
N GLU A 352 3.96 -9.59 0.62
CA GLU A 352 2.53 -9.78 0.30
C GLU A 352 1.96 -11.20 0.46
N GLY A 353 2.70 -12.29 0.23
CA GLY A 353 2.16 -13.63 0.56
C GLY A 353 1.80 -13.77 2.06
N SER A 354 2.60 -13.17 2.94
CA SER A 354 2.36 -13.06 4.38
C SER A 354 1.76 -11.71 4.78
N LEU A 355 1.91 -10.66 3.96
CA LEU A 355 1.57 -9.27 4.25
C LEU A 355 0.22 -8.88 3.69
N LEU A 356 -0.23 -9.38 2.53
CA LEU A 356 -1.66 -9.37 2.20
C LEU A 356 -2.38 -10.25 3.21
N PHE A 357 -1.82 -11.40 3.61
CA PHE A 357 -2.42 -12.16 4.71
C PHE A 357 -2.41 -11.38 6.04
N THR A 358 -1.36 -10.63 6.39
CA THR A 358 -1.31 -9.81 7.63
C THR A 358 -2.10 -8.52 7.52
N ILE A 359 -2.21 -7.90 6.35
CA ILE A 359 -2.98 -6.69 6.06
C ILE A 359 -4.46 -7.07 5.96
N PHE A 360 -4.85 -8.14 5.29
CA PHE A 360 -6.22 -8.68 5.39
C PHE A 360 -6.50 -9.28 6.78
N ASN A 361 -5.53 -9.80 7.55
CA ASN A 361 -5.74 -10.16 8.97
C ASN A 361 -5.86 -8.93 9.89
N LYS A 362 -5.15 -7.83 9.63
CA LYS A 362 -5.19 -6.62 10.46
C LYS A 362 -6.32 -5.67 10.04
N LEU A 363 -6.58 -5.52 8.75
CA LEU A 363 -7.80 -4.91 8.18
C LEU A 363 -9.03 -5.78 8.44
N SER A 364 -8.91 -7.11 8.58
CA SER A 364 -9.99 -7.89 9.21
C SER A 364 -10.01 -7.74 10.72
N ARG A 365 -8.92 -7.68 11.51
CA ARG A 365 -8.98 -7.23 12.94
C ARG A 365 -9.73 -5.90 13.07
N VAL A 366 -9.60 -5.03 12.08
CA VAL A 366 -10.30 -3.76 11.91
C VAL A 366 -11.79 -3.96 11.55
N GLY A 367 -12.17 -4.78 10.56
CA GLY A 367 -13.58 -5.16 10.34
C GLY A 367 -14.21 -5.94 11.52
N ASP A 368 -13.38 -6.68 12.23
CA ASP A 368 -13.65 -7.43 13.45
C ASP A 368 -13.52 -6.54 14.68
N SER A 369 -13.18 -5.24 14.56
CA SER A 369 -13.06 -4.36 15.73
C SER A 369 -14.44 -3.91 16.23
N GLN A 370 -15.50 -4.11 15.41
CA GLN A 370 -16.88 -4.34 15.89
C GLN A 370 -16.98 -5.34 17.06
N VAL A 371 -15.99 -6.21 17.23
CA VAL A 371 -16.02 -7.43 18.05
C VAL A 371 -14.80 -7.53 18.99
N GLU A 372 -13.57 -7.31 18.51
CA GLU A 372 -12.31 -7.40 19.28
C GLU A 372 -12.09 -6.23 20.25
N LEU A 373 -12.84 -5.12 20.14
CA LEU A 373 -12.63 -3.95 21.01
C LEU A 373 -12.97 -4.18 22.50
N ARG A 374 -13.57 -5.32 22.88
CA ARG A 374 -13.91 -5.71 24.27
C ARG A 374 -12.68 -6.04 25.16
N GLY A 375 -11.68 -5.17 25.21
CA GLY A 375 -10.72 -5.15 26.32
C GLY A 375 -11.43 -4.79 27.64
N PRO A 376 -10.89 -5.18 28.82
CA PRO A 376 -11.56 -4.99 30.11
C PRO A 376 -11.80 -3.52 30.53
N ASN A 377 -11.31 -2.55 29.75
CA ASN A 377 -11.52 -1.10 29.95
C ASN A 377 -12.43 -0.46 28.87
N TYR A 378 -13.03 -1.25 27.98
CA TYR A 378 -13.87 -0.75 26.87
C TYR A 378 -15.36 -0.77 27.26
N LYS A 379 -15.96 0.41 27.43
CA LYS A 379 -17.41 0.57 27.70
C LYS A 379 -18.20 0.61 26.39
N GLU A 380 -19.45 0.14 26.43
CA GLU A 380 -20.30 0.01 25.24
C GLU A 380 -20.52 1.38 24.57
N PRO A 381 -20.33 1.52 23.24
CA PRO A 381 -20.33 2.83 22.57
C PRO A 381 -21.68 3.54 22.64
N CYS A 382 -22.77 2.81 22.87
CA CYS A 382 -24.15 3.32 22.84
C CYS A 382 -24.74 3.71 24.22
N ASP A 383 -23.87 3.82 25.24
CA ASP A 383 -24.25 4.12 26.62
C ASP A 383 -23.98 5.61 26.98
N THR A 384 -23.82 5.94 28.25
CA THR A 384 -23.51 7.26 28.81
C THR A 384 -22.09 7.34 29.39
N PHE A 385 -21.53 8.55 29.43
CA PHE A 385 -20.10 8.76 29.65
C PHE A 385 -19.63 8.48 31.08
N ASN A 386 -18.42 7.91 31.19
CA ASN A 386 -17.73 7.69 32.46
C ASN A 386 -16.22 7.49 32.21
N PHE A 387 -15.52 8.58 31.87
CA PHE A 387 -14.04 8.62 31.84
C PHE A 387 -13.54 9.87 32.56
N GLY A 388 -12.83 9.68 33.67
CA GLY A 388 -12.06 10.74 34.32
C GLY A 388 -10.75 11.04 33.61
N PRO A 389 -10.09 12.18 33.93
CA PRO A 389 -8.94 12.71 33.20
C PRO A 389 -7.70 11.79 33.18
N ASN A 390 -7.66 10.75 34.03
CA ASN A 390 -6.60 9.74 34.09
C ASN A 390 -7.12 8.30 33.90
N GLY A 391 -8.30 8.10 33.31
CA GLY A 391 -8.87 6.77 33.07
C GLY A 391 -9.52 6.07 34.28
N GLY A 392 -9.75 6.79 35.38
CA GLY A 392 -10.60 6.32 36.49
C GLY A 392 -12.05 6.77 36.32
N ASP A 393 -13.01 6.03 36.86
CA ASP A 393 -14.43 6.40 36.84
C ASP A 393 -14.68 7.71 37.60
N THR A 394 -15.02 8.77 36.87
CA THR A 394 -15.63 9.98 37.42
C THR A 394 -17.02 10.13 36.83
N ASN A 395 -18.05 10.09 37.68
CA ASN A 395 -19.45 10.30 37.32
C ASN A 395 -19.62 11.66 36.60
N VAL A 396 -19.67 11.62 35.27
CA VAL A 396 -19.98 12.75 34.41
C VAL A 396 -21.26 12.38 33.65
N SER A 397 -22.38 12.76 34.24
CA SER A 397 -23.72 12.41 33.79
C SER A 397 -24.15 13.30 32.61
N GLY A 398 -25.06 12.79 31.76
CA GLY A 398 -25.70 13.53 30.65
C GLY A 398 -24.89 13.64 29.35
N ARG A 399 -23.59 13.33 29.37
CA ARG A 399 -22.87 13.04 28.12
C ARG A 399 -23.24 11.64 27.62
N SER A 400 -23.59 11.57 26.34
CA SER A 400 -23.70 10.32 25.60
C SER A 400 -22.31 9.75 25.32
N ASN A 401 -22.07 8.46 25.56
CA ASN A 401 -20.94 7.79 24.92
C ASN A 401 -21.09 7.89 23.41
N VAL A 402 -22.28 7.85 22.82
CA VAL A 402 -22.38 8.05 21.37
C VAL A 402 -21.94 9.45 20.98
N ALA A 403 -22.45 10.52 21.60
CA ALA A 403 -22.07 11.90 21.24
C ALA A 403 -20.60 12.17 21.45
N ASP A 404 -20.09 11.80 22.64
CA ASP A 404 -18.68 11.94 22.89
C ASP A 404 -17.95 11.00 21.93
N TRP A 405 -18.14 9.69 21.84
CA TRP A 405 -17.54 8.79 20.81
C TRP A 405 -17.91 9.10 19.35
N ILE A 406 -18.72 10.10 19.05
CA ILE A 406 -18.92 10.61 17.68
C ILE A 406 -18.13 11.91 17.46
N ARG A 407 -17.84 12.64 18.53
CA ARG A 407 -16.78 13.67 18.65
C ARG A 407 -15.40 13.09 19.04
N THR A 408 -15.38 11.82 19.45
CA THR A 408 -14.33 11.07 20.18
C THR A 408 -13.99 9.74 19.48
N VAL A 409 -14.67 9.40 18.37
CA VAL A 409 -14.35 8.28 17.44
C VAL A 409 -14.99 8.54 16.05
N GLY A 410 -16.10 9.30 15.99
CA GLY A 410 -17.05 9.21 14.88
C GLY A 410 -17.32 10.43 13.97
N THR A 411 -18.61 10.68 13.70
CA THR A 411 -19.06 11.57 12.61
C THR A 411 -18.69 13.01 12.80
N ALA A 412 -18.57 13.54 14.02
CA ALA A 412 -18.16 14.93 14.22
C ALA A 412 -16.65 15.08 13.98
N LEU A 413 -15.79 14.19 14.49
CA LEU A 413 -14.36 14.26 14.18
C LEU A 413 -14.10 13.99 12.67
N SER A 414 -14.70 12.94 12.12
CA SER A 414 -14.57 12.63 10.69
C SER A 414 -15.21 13.70 9.79
N TYR A 415 -16.32 14.33 10.18
CA TYR A 415 -16.85 15.48 9.44
C TYR A 415 -15.91 16.68 9.53
N HIS A 416 -15.34 16.99 10.69
CA HIS A 416 -14.43 18.14 10.84
C HIS A 416 -13.12 17.93 10.06
N ASP A 417 -12.55 16.72 10.04
CA ASP A 417 -11.44 16.32 9.16
C ASP A 417 -11.84 16.46 7.68
N MET A 418 -12.97 15.85 7.30
CA MET A 418 -13.51 15.90 5.93
C MET A 418 -13.84 17.31 5.46
N ALA A 419 -14.36 18.20 6.33
CA ALA A 419 -14.89 19.51 5.97
C ALA A 419 -13.83 20.44 5.35
N THR A 420 -12.54 20.15 5.60
CA THR A 420 -11.37 20.76 4.95
C THR A 420 -11.32 20.49 3.44
N HIS A 421 -12.09 19.52 2.93
CA HIS A 421 -12.10 19.13 1.53
C HIS A 421 -12.49 20.29 0.61
N ASN A 422 -11.74 20.39 -0.48
CA ASN A 422 -12.00 21.27 -1.58
C ASN A 422 -11.97 20.44 -2.87
N ALA A 423 -13.14 20.05 -3.35
CA ALA A 423 -13.30 19.20 -4.53
C ALA A 423 -12.74 19.83 -5.82
N ALA A 424 -12.73 21.17 -5.90
CA ALA A 424 -12.18 21.89 -7.05
C ALA A 424 -10.65 21.95 -7.05
N ALA A 425 -10.04 22.19 -5.88
CA ALA A 425 -8.58 22.19 -5.70
C ALA A 425 -8.00 20.77 -5.63
N GLY A 426 -8.78 19.80 -5.16
CA GLY A 426 -8.35 18.43 -4.90
C GLY A 426 -7.53 18.30 -3.60
N THR A 427 -7.83 19.10 -2.58
CA THR A 427 -7.09 19.18 -1.30
C THR A 427 -8.00 18.92 -0.11
N GLY A 428 -7.44 18.51 1.03
CA GLY A 428 -8.19 18.19 2.25
C GLY A 428 -9.15 17.02 2.11
N GLY A 429 -9.93 16.75 3.16
CA GLY A 429 -10.82 15.60 3.25
C GLY A 429 -10.39 14.64 4.35
N MET A 430 -10.80 13.37 4.24
CA MET A 430 -10.45 12.31 5.19
C MET A 430 -8.97 11.93 5.08
N ASP A 431 -8.12 12.71 5.76
CA ASP A 431 -6.66 12.59 5.77
C ASP A 431 -6.04 12.73 7.17
N ALA A 432 -6.85 12.75 8.23
CA ALA A 432 -6.43 12.89 9.63
C ALA A 432 -5.62 14.16 9.92
N SER A 433 -5.74 15.21 9.11
CA SER A 433 -5.16 16.53 9.35
C SER A 433 -5.65 17.14 10.67
N ILE A 434 -6.87 16.84 11.09
CA ILE A 434 -7.45 17.29 12.37
C ILE A 434 -6.63 16.94 13.61
N ARG A 435 -5.69 15.99 13.53
CA ARG A 435 -4.81 15.62 14.66
C ARG A 435 -3.76 16.67 14.99
N PHE A 436 -3.48 17.61 14.08
CA PHE A 436 -2.45 18.63 14.31
C PHE A 436 -2.92 19.67 15.36
N PRO A 437 -2.06 20.09 16.30
CA PRO A 437 -2.42 21.07 17.32
C PRO A 437 -3.02 22.37 16.76
N GLU A 438 -2.58 22.79 15.57
CA GLU A 438 -3.06 23.96 14.83
C GLU A 438 -4.49 23.81 14.28
N GLU A 439 -5.00 22.58 14.18
CA GLU A 439 -6.40 22.29 13.84
C GLU A 439 -7.24 22.18 15.11
N LEU A 440 -6.73 21.46 16.12
CA LEU A 440 -7.40 21.28 17.42
C LEU A 440 -7.56 22.59 18.21
N ALA A 441 -6.74 23.60 17.92
CA ALA A 441 -6.79 24.92 18.56
C ALA A 441 -7.77 25.91 17.89
N ARG A 442 -8.50 25.51 16.83
CA ARG A 442 -9.45 26.40 16.14
C ARG A 442 -10.81 26.45 16.82
N ASP A 443 -11.54 27.53 16.58
CA ASP A 443 -12.86 27.78 17.15
C ASP A 443 -13.90 26.70 16.75
N GLU A 444 -13.79 26.12 15.55
CA GLU A 444 -14.63 24.98 15.17
C GLU A 444 -14.32 23.68 15.94
N ASN A 445 -13.08 23.52 16.45
CA ASN A 445 -12.56 22.28 17.02
C ASN A 445 -12.40 22.33 18.55
N VAL A 446 -13.08 23.26 19.23
CA VAL A 446 -13.01 23.39 20.69
C VAL A 446 -13.55 22.15 21.45
N GLY A 447 -12.90 21.84 22.57
CA GLY A 447 -13.29 20.79 23.52
C GLY A 447 -12.32 19.61 23.60
N THR A 448 -12.51 18.74 24.59
CA THR A 448 -11.62 17.60 24.89
C THR A 448 -11.87 16.36 24.03
N GLY A 449 -13.06 16.23 23.42
CA GLY A 449 -13.49 15.03 22.67
C GLY A 449 -12.50 14.60 21.59
N PHE A 450 -12.09 15.52 20.71
CA PHE A 450 -11.16 15.21 19.61
C PHE A 450 -9.81 14.65 20.09
N ASN A 451 -9.28 15.20 21.18
CA ASN A 451 -8.01 14.73 21.77
C ASN A 451 -8.16 13.36 22.46
N ASN A 452 -9.32 13.10 23.05
CA ASN A 452 -9.68 11.79 23.58
C ASN A 452 -9.83 10.76 22.44
N THR A 453 -10.30 11.16 21.24
CA THR A 453 -10.40 10.26 20.08
C THR A 453 -9.07 9.66 19.71
N LEU A 454 -8.11 10.56 19.55
CA LEU A 454 -6.82 10.22 18.98
C LEU A 454 -6.08 9.28 19.96
N ASN A 455 -6.39 9.35 21.25
CA ASN A 455 -5.95 8.38 22.27
C ASN A 455 -6.66 7.02 22.15
N ILE A 456 -8.00 6.99 21.99
CA ILE A 456 -8.79 5.74 21.89
C ILE A 456 -8.46 4.97 20.62
N LEU A 457 -8.29 5.65 19.49
CA LEU A 457 -7.97 5.04 18.20
C LEU A 457 -6.48 4.73 18.02
N PHE A 458 -5.60 5.32 18.85
CA PHE A 458 -4.15 5.13 18.76
C PHE A 458 -3.71 3.66 18.67
N PRO A 459 -4.27 2.70 19.45
CA PRO A 459 -3.87 1.30 19.39
C PRO A 459 -4.28 0.57 18.09
N LEU A 460 -5.18 1.15 17.29
CA LEU A 460 -5.56 0.61 15.97
C LEU A 460 -4.58 1.05 14.87
N VAL A 461 -3.85 2.14 15.10
CA VAL A 461 -2.87 2.68 14.14
C VAL A 461 -1.66 1.74 14.09
N THR A 462 -1.29 1.32 12.89
CA THR A 462 -0.10 0.49 12.64
C THR A 462 0.53 0.92 11.32
N ARG A 463 1.71 0.42 10.96
CA ARG A 463 2.29 0.70 9.63
C ARG A 463 1.39 0.27 8.44
N TYR A 464 0.31 -0.46 8.69
CA TYR A 464 -0.66 -0.96 7.71
C TYR A 464 -2.02 -0.25 7.77
N VAL A 465 -2.27 0.56 8.80
CA VAL A 465 -3.54 1.24 9.07
C VAL A 465 -3.22 2.68 9.43
N SER A 466 -3.50 3.60 8.50
CA SER A 466 -3.30 5.03 8.69
C SER A 466 -4.25 5.58 9.76
N ILE A 467 -3.92 6.75 10.31
CA ILE A 467 -4.79 7.43 11.28
C ILE A 467 -6.12 7.76 10.61
N ALA A 468 -6.11 8.19 9.34
CA ALA A 468 -7.31 8.47 8.55
C ALA A 468 -8.21 7.24 8.29
N ASP A 469 -7.61 6.07 8.07
CA ASP A 469 -8.36 4.82 7.97
C ASP A 469 -8.92 4.37 9.33
N ALA A 470 -8.18 4.56 10.43
CA ALA A 470 -8.64 4.28 11.80
C ALA A 470 -9.81 5.19 12.23
N LEU A 471 -9.74 6.49 11.89
CA LEU A 471 -10.82 7.47 12.09
C LEU A 471 -12.10 7.06 11.36
N THR A 472 -11.98 6.78 10.06
CA THR A 472 -13.09 6.31 9.23
C THR A 472 -13.74 5.06 9.81
N LEU A 473 -12.93 4.05 10.10
CA LEU A 473 -13.39 2.77 10.61
C LEU A 473 -14.11 2.93 11.95
N GLY A 474 -13.47 3.60 12.91
CA GLY A 474 -14.05 3.83 14.22
C GLY A 474 -15.42 4.51 14.10
N THR A 475 -15.53 5.49 13.19
CA THR A 475 -16.81 6.15 12.90
C THR A 475 -17.87 5.19 12.42
N MET A 476 -17.54 4.38 11.41
CA MET A 476 -18.47 3.40 10.84
C MET A 476 -18.95 2.40 11.91
N ILE A 477 -18.04 1.95 12.77
CA ILE A 477 -18.36 1.05 13.88
C ILE A 477 -19.32 1.73 14.86
N ALA A 478 -19.03 2.96 15.30
CA ALA A 478 -19.91 3.70 16.21
C ALA A 478 -21.33 3.88 15.63
N ILE A 479 -21.45 4.23 14.35
CA ILE A 479 -22.75 4.34 13.66
C ILE A 479 -23.48 2.98 13.66
N GLU A 480 -22.82 1.92 13.19
CA GLU A 480 -23.42 0.59 13.03
C GLU A 480 -23.81 -0.04 14.38
N SER A 481 -22.94 0.05 15.40
CA SER A 481 -23.22 -0.46 16.75
C SER A 481 -24.44 0.23 17.37
N CYS A 482 -24.58 1.55 17.18
CA CYS A 482 -25.69 2.34 17.73
C CYS A 482 -26.91 2.42 16.81
N GLY A 483 -26.94 1.56 15.80
CA GLY A 483 -28.16 1.22 15.08
C GLY A 483 -28.29 1.80 13.68
N GLY A 484 -27.26 2.48 13.22
CA GLY A 484 -27.19 3.03 11.88
C GLY A 484 -27.12 1.96 10.78
N PRO A 485 -27.17 2.42 9.53
CA PRO A 485 -27.03 1.53 8.38
C PRO A 485 -25.61 0.95 8.32
N GLN A 486 -25.46 -0.20 7.65
CA GLN A 486 -24.13 -0.66 7.25
C GLN A 486 -23.52 0.30 6.23
N ILE A 487 -22.20 0.51 6.33
CA ILE A 487 -21.43 1.42 5.50
C ILE A 487 -20.28 0.64 4.84
N SER A 488 -20.01 0.90 3.56
CA SER A 488 -18.98 0.16 2.82
C SER A 488 -17.58 0.74 3.06
N PHE A 489 -16.73 0.01 3.78
CA PHE A 489 -15.36 0.46 4.05
C PHE A 489 -14.45 0.30 2.82
N ARG A 490 -13.75 1.37 2.47
CA ARG A 490 -12.57 1.37 1.60
C ARG A 490 -11.41 1.93 2.40
N GLY A 491 -10.24 1.30 2.33
CA GLY A 491 -9.01 1.78 2.99
C GLY A 491 -8.11 2.52 2.01
N GLY A 492 -6.89 2.83 2.44
CA GLY A 492 -5.85 3.47 1.62
C GLY A 492 -5.81 4.99 1.76
N ARG A 493 -6.39 5.58 2.81
CA ARG A 493 -6.23 7.00 3.11
C ARG A 493 -4.79 7.29 3.49
N ILE A 494 -4.26 8.41 3.01
CA ILE A 494 -2.91 8.88 3.29
C ILE A 494 -3.01 9.97 4.35
N ASP A 495 -2.32 9.77 5.47
CA ASP A 495 -2.29 10.77 6.55
C ASP A 495 -1.63 12.07 6.08
N ALA A 496 -2.31 13.20 6.27
CA ALA A 496 -1.82 14.54 6.00
C ALA A 496 -0.52 14.82 6.77
N THR A 497 0.35 15.63 6.19
CA THR A 497 1.69 15.92 6.75
C THR A 497 1.81 17.29 7.41
N ALA A 498 0.74 18.07 7.33
CA ALA A 498 0.57 19.41 7.90
C ALA A 498 -0.95 19.65 8.09
N PRO A 499 -1.36 20.65 8.91
CA PRO A 499 -2.74 21.08 8.97
C PRO A 499 -3.26 21.60 7.62
N ASN A 500 -4.50 21.26 7.30
CA ASN A 500 -5.28 21.75 6.16
C ASN A 500 -5.90 23.12 6.45
N ALA A 501 -6.60 23.70 5.46
CA ALA A 501 -7.35 24.95 5.64
C ALA A 501 -8.67 24.72 6.41
N PRO A 502 -9.16 25.71 7.21
CA PRO A 502 -10.44 25.64 7.89
C PRO A 502 -11.60 25.31 6.93
N GLY A 503 -12.48 24.43 7.38
CA GLY A 503 -13.47 23.78 6.51
C GLY A 503 -14.92 23.81 7.02
N VAL A 504 -15.10 23.84 8.34
CA VAL A 504 -16.40 23.73 8.99
C VAL A 504 -17.11 25.11 8.95
N PRO A 505 -18.35 25.21 8.47
CA PRO A 505 -19.12 26.44 8.56
C PRO A 505 -19.57 26.70 10.00
N GLU A 506 -19.50 27.95 10.45
CA GLU A 506 -19.90 28.33 11.80
C GLU A 506 -21.44 28.55 11.91
N PRO A 507 -22.07 28.24 13.06
CA PRO A 507 -23.54 28.19 13.18
C PRO A 507 -24.26 29.54 13.04
N GLN A 508 -23.52 30.66 13.04
CA GLN A 508 -24.04 32.02 12.83
C GLN A 508 -23.89 32.52 11.39
N GLN A 509 -23.16 31.79 10.53
CA GLN A 509 -23.04 32.11 9.10
C GLN A 509 -24.39 31.96 8.39
N ASP A 510 -24.60 32.74 7.32
CA ASP A 510 -25.86 32.69 6.57
C ASP A 510 -26.00 31.39 5.74
N LEU A 511 -27.19 31.18 5.16
CA LEU A 511 -27.48 29.99 4.37
C LEU A 511 -26.64 29.92 3.08
N SER A 512 -26.25 31.06 2.49
CA SER A 512 -25.43 31.08 1.28
C SER A 512 -23.99 30.65 1.57
N ALA A 513 -23.44 31.06 2.72
CA ALA A 513 -22.14 30.59 3.22
C ALA A 513 -22.14 29.08 3.50
N HIS A 514 -23.20 28.56 4.14
CA HIS A 514 -23.36 27.12 4.37
C HIS A 514 -23.43 26.32 3.05
N ILE A 515 -24.28 26.74 2.10
CA ILE A 515 -24.37 26.11 0.78
C ILE A 515 -23.02 26.16 0.05
N GLY A 516 -22.31 27.29 0.12
CA GLY A 516 -20.98 27.44 -0.47
C GLY A 516 -19.91 26.53 0.16
N ALA A 517 -19.94 26.35 1.49
CA ALA A 517 -19.03 25.46 2.21
C ALA A 517 -19.26 23.99 1.84
N PHE A 518 -20.51 23.52 1.86
CA PHE A 518 -20.85 22.15 1.46
C PHE A 518 -20.59 21.91 -0.04
N ALA A 519 -20.85 22.89 -0.91
CA ALA A 519 -20.52 22.79 -2.34
C ALA A 519 -19.01 22.65 -2.58
N ARG A 520 -18.17 23.37 -1.81
CA ARG A 520 -16.70 23.22 -1.82
C ARG A 520 -16.27 21.82 -1.38
N GLN A 521 -16.93 21.26 -0.37
CA GLN A 521 -16.74 19.88 0.11
C GLN A 521 -17.31 18.81 -0.87
N GLY A 522 -18.00 19.22 -1.94
CA GLY A 522 -18.55 18.31 -2.96
C GLY A 522 -19.99 17.85 -2.72
N PHE A 523 -20.74 18.48 -1.81
CA PHE A 523 -22.13 18.19 -1.50
C PHE A 523 -23.08 19.25 -2.05
N SER A 524 -24.19 18.81 -2.64
CA SER A 524 -25.31 19.68 -3.02
C SER A 524 -26.12 20.15 -1.80
N GLN A 525 -26.99 21.15 -1.97
CA GLN A 525 -27.85 21.65 -0.89
C GLN A 525 -28.72 20.55 -0.25
N THR A 526 -29.29 19.64 -1.05
CA THR A 526 -30.08 18.51 -0.53
C THR A 526 -29.21 17.53 0.24
N GLU A 527 -27.98 17.27 -0.22
CA GLU A 527 -27.03 16.41 0.50
C GLU A 527 -26.49 17.06 1.77
N MET A 528 -26.41 18.40 1.84
CA MET A 528 -26.10 19.16 3.06
C MET A 528 -27.19 18.96 4.11
N ILE A 529 -28.47 19.15 3.76
CA ILE A 529 -29.60 18.86 4.66
C ILE A 529 -29.53 17.40 5.13
N GLY A 530 -29.28 16.48 4.20
CA GLY A 530 -29.08 15.06 4.47
C GLY A 530 -27.98 14.80 5.49
N LEU A 531 -26.76 15.27 5.23
CA LEU A 531 -25.58 14.94 6.04
C LEU A 531 -25.67 15.53 7.45
N ILE A 532 -26.23 16.73 7.58
CA ILE A 532 -26.45 17.37 8.89
C ILE A 532 -27.52 16.59 9.68
N ALA A 533 -28.65 16.24 9.07
CA ALA A 533 -29.65 15.41 9.75
C ALA A 533 -29.09 14.03 10.15
N CYS A 534 -28.31 13.38 9.27
CA CYS A 534 -27.63 12.13 9.58
C CYS A 534 -26.58 12.24 10.69
N GLY A 535 -25.89 13.37 10.82
CA GLY A 535 -24.94 13.63 11.90
C GLY A 535 -25.63 13.96 13.22
N HIS A 536 -26.66 14.80 13.18
CA HIS A 536 -27.39 15.31 14.34
C HIS A 536 -28.50 14.35 14.85
N THR A 537 -28.60 13.11 14.36
CA THR A 537 -29.34 12.04 15.07
C THR A 537 -28.61 11.56 16.33
N PHE A 538 -27.38 12.02 16.56
CA PHE A 538 -26.56 11.60 17.68
C PHE A 538 -26.12 12.80 18.52
N GLY A 539 -26.36 12.72 19.82
CA GLY A 539 -25.75 13.64 20.78
C GLY A 539 -26.37 15.02 20.89
N GLY A 540 -25.52 16.05 20.96
CA GLY A 540 -25.93 17.41 21.32
C GLY A 540 -24.78 18.40 21.46
N VAL A 541 -25.14 19.63 21.84
CA VAL A 541 -24.22 20.76 22.05
C VAL A 541 -23.97 20.94 23.56
N GLN A 542 -22.73 21.21 23.94
CA GLN A 542 -22.29 21.39 25.33
C GLN A 542 -22.24 22.89 25.71
N HIS A 543 -22.68 23.24 26.93
CA HIS A 543 -22.62 24.63 27.43
C HIS A 543 -21.19 25.19 27.44
N VAL A 544 -20.22 24.48 28.03
CA VAL A 544 -18.86 25.01 28.28
C VAL A 544 -18.16 25.56 27.03
N PRO A 545 -18.11 24.86 25.88
CA PRO A 545 -17.57 25.42 24.64
C PRO A 545 -18.52 26.37 23.89
N PHE A 546 -19.84 26.28 24.11
CA PHE A 546 -20.84 27.05 23.36
C PHE A 546 -21.93 27.68 24.25
N PRO A 547 -21.57 28.54 25.22
CA PRO A 547 -22.52 29.09 26.19
C PRO A 547 -23.59 29.99 25.55
N GLN A 548 -23.30 30.55 24.38
CA GLN A 548 -24.22 31.33 23.54
C GLN A 548 -25.22 30.49 22.73
N ILE A 549 -25.12 29.15 22.77
CA ILE A 549 -26.04 28.22 22.10
C ILE A 549 -26.85 27.47 23.15
N VAL A 550 -26.16 26.85 24.11
CA VAL A 550 -26.76 26.07 25.20
C VAL A 550 -26.56 26.78 26.53
N PRO A 551 -27.62 27.08 27.31
CA PRO A 551 -27.49 27.63 28.66
C PRO A 551 -27.00 26.57 29.66
N GLU A 552 -26.49 27.01 30.81
CA GLU A 552 -26.10 26.10 31.89
C GLU A 552 -27.35 25.47 32.52
N LEU A 553 -27.50 24.15 32.39
CA LEU A 553 -28.70 23.40 32.75
C LEU A 553 -28.80 23.10 34.25
N ASN A 554 -27.68 23.18 34.98
CA ASN A 554 -27.62 22.97 36.43
C ASN A 554 -28.23 21.64 36.91
N ASP A 555 -28.14 20.59 36.09
CA ASP A 555 -28.73 19.27 36.34
C ASP A 555 -27.66 18.29 36.88
N PRO A 556 -27.85 17.66 38.07
CA PRO A 556 -26.93 16.66 38.60
C PRO A 556 -26.86 15.36 37.77
N THR A 557 -27.82 15.14 36.88
CA THR A 557 -27.83 14.06 35.87
C THR A 557 -27.33 14.51 34.49
N ASN A 558 -26.94 15.78 34.33
CA ASN A 558 -26.31 16.33 33.14
C ASN A 558 -25.26 17.38 33.51
N THR A 559 -24.18 16.91 34.16
CA THR A 559 -23.12 17.74 34.77
C THR A 559 -22.34 18.60 33.78
N ASP A 560 -22.42 18.31 32.47
CA ASP A 560 -21.80 19.13 31.40
C ASP A 560 -22.78 20.10 30.71
N SER A 561 -24.04 20.13 31.13
CA SER A 561 -25.09 20.94 30.52
C SER A 561 -25.18 20.75 29.01
N VAL A 562 -25.44 19.52 28.58
CA VAL A 562 -25.61 19.15 27.17
C VAL A 562 -27.07 19.27 26.76
N THR A 563 -27.38 19.98 25.67
CA THR A 563 -28.72 19.91 25.04
C THR A 563 -28.65 19.05 23.78
N HIS A 564 -29.50 18.02 23.73
CA HIS A 564 -29.49 17.02 22.67
C HIS A 564 -30.19 17.50 21.39
N PHE A 565 -29.84 16.89 20.26
CA PHE A 565 -30.44 17.20 18.95
C PHE A 565 -31.80 16.52 18.75
N ASP A 566 -32.05 15.39 19.42
CA ASP A 566 -33.35 14.70 19.50
C ASP A 566 -33.51 13.99 20.86
N SER A 567 -34.66 13.35 21.07
CA SER A 567 -34.97 12.64 22.33
C SER A 567 -34.25 11.29 22.49
N THR A 568 -33.59 10.76 21.46
CA THR A 568 -33.01 9.41 21.42
C THR A 568 -31.51 9.40 21.12
N PHE A 569 -30.81 10.46 21.52
CA PHE A 569 -29.42 10.84 21.28
C PHE A 569 -28.28 9.77 21.39
N THR A 570 -28.55 8.53 21.80
CA THR A 570 -27.64 7.36 21.75
C THR A 570 -28.01 6.33 20.67
N THR A 571 -29.07 6.56 19.91
CA THR A 571 -29.65 5.60 18.96
C THR A 571 -29.80 6.26 17.60
N PHE A 572 -29.36 5.58 16.54
CA PHE A 572 -29.66 6.02 15.19
C PHE A 572 -31.13 5.71 14.86
N ASP A 573 -31.91 6.76 14.66
CA ASP A 573 -33.28 6.71 14.15
C ASP A 573 -33.56 7.99 13.35
N ASN A 574 -34.82 8.35 13.09
CA ASN A 574 -35.18 9.54 12.33
C ASN A 574 -35.83 10.66 13.19
N ASN A 575 -35.61 10.66 14.50
CA ASN A 575 -36.26 11.61 15.43
C ASN A 575 -35.81 13.05 15.22
N VAL A 576 -34.55 13.30 14.91
CA VAL A 576 -34.07 14.61 14.41
C VAL A 576 -34.93 15.19 13.27
N ALA A 577 -35.58 14.34 12.45
CA ALA A 577 -36.52 14.78 11.42
C ALA A 577 -38.00 14.76 11.89
N SER A 578 -38.43 13.74 12.62
CA SER A 578 -39.82 13.61 13.06
C SER A 578 -40.21 14.67 14.11
N GLU A 579 -39.31 14.99 15.04
CA GLU A 579 -39.47 16.04 16.05
C GLU A 579 -39.41 17.43 15.42
N TYR A 580 -38.52 17.64 14.44
CA TYR A 580 -38.41 18.90 13.70
C TYR A 580 -39.71 19.19 12.92
N ILE A 581 -40.23 18.22 12.18
CA ILE A 581 -41.44 18.37 11.37
C ILE A 581 -42.71 18.49 12.23
N SER A 582 -42.75 17.83 13.40
CA SER A 582 -43.87 17.95 14.34
C SER A 582 -43.82 19.20 15.24
N GLY A 583 -42.70 19.91 15.27
CA GLY A 583 -42.50 21.12 16.09
C GLY A 583 -42.18 20.84 17.56
N HIS A 584 -41.79 19.61 17.91
CA HIS A 584 -41.46 19.19 19.29
C HIS A 584 -39.95 19.08 19.57
N THR A 585 -39.10 19.31 18.57
CA THR A 585 -37.64 19.17 18.72
C THR A 585 -37.06 20.10 19.79
N THR A 586 -36.13 19.54 20.57
CA THR A 586 -35.31 20.26 21.55
C THR A 586 -33.95 20.70 20.98
N ASN A 587 -33.69 20.44 19.69
CA ASN A 587 -32.42 20.73 19.04
C ASN A 587 -32.01 22.21 19.26
N PRO A 588 -30.86 22.48 19.92
CA PRO A 588 -30.45 23.83 20.27
C PRO A 588 -30.01 24.68 19.06
N LEU A 589 -29.85 24.06 17.88
CA LEU A 589 -29.63 24.72 16.59
C LEU A 589 -30.94 24.92 15.80
N VAL A 590 -32.09 24.48 16.35
CA VAL A 590 -33.42 24.77 15.79
C VAL A 590 -34.20 25.74 16.68
N VAL A 591 -34.28 25.43 17.98
CA VAL A 591 -35.09 26.17 18.96
C VAL A 591 -34.23 26.92 19.99
N GLY A 592 -32.95 27.12 19.68
CA GLY A 592 -32.02 27.88 20.52
C GLY A 592 -32.47 29.32 20.76
N HIS A 593 -32.09 29.84 21.93
CA HIS A 593 -32.47 31.17 22.41
C HIS A 593 -31.91 32.33 21.57
N ASN A 594 -30.92 32.06 20.71
CA ASN A 594 -30.35 33.00 19.75
C ASN A 594 -30.61 32.51 18.32
N ASP A 595 -31.54 33.17 17.62
CA ASP A 595 -31.93 32.80 16.26
C ASP A 595 -30.77 32.90 15.23
N THR A 596 -29.73 33.67 15.53
CA THR A 596 -28.52 33.75 14.71
C THR A 596 -27.78 32.42 14.69
N THR A 597 -27.69 31.71 15.82
CA THR A 597 -27.01 30.41 15.93
C THR A 597 -27.90 29.21 15.56
N ASN A 598 -29.17 29.43 15.21
CA ASN A 598 -30.10 28.38 14.80
C ASN A 598 -29.83 27.92 13.35
N SER A 599 -28.66 27.31 13.11
CA SER A 599 -28.21 26.83 11.80
C SER A 599 -29.14 25.78 11.20
N ASP A 600 -29.52 24.78 11.99
CA ASP A 600 -30.34 23.65 11.57
C ASP A 600 -31.72 24.14 11.12
N LYS A 601 -32.34 25.09 11.85
CA LYS A 601 -33.60 25.75 11.45
C LYS A 601 -33.51 26.35 10.04
N ARG A 602 -32.40 27.01 9.71
CA ARG A 602 -32.17 27.64 8.39
C ARG A 602 -31.89 26.60 7.31
N ILE A 603 -31.10 25.58 7.61
CA ILE A 603 -30.66 24.57 6.64
C ILE A 603 -31.79 23.59 6.32
N PHE A 604 -32.44 23.02 7.33
CA PHE A 604 -33.59 22.13 7.18
C PHE A 604 -34.75 22.81 6.45
N GLY A 605 -34.95 24.11 6.70
CA GLY A 605 -35.93 24.95 6.00
C GLY A 605 -35.60 25.30 4.55
N SER A 606 -34.35 25.11 4.11
CA SER A 606 -33.83 25.71 2.88
C SER A 606 -34.42 25.12 1.57
N ASP A 607 -35.07 23.96 1.65
CA ASP A 607 -35.77 23.32 0.53
C ASP A 607 -37.31 23.34 0.67
N GLY A 608 -37.85 24.07 1.64
CA GLY A 608 -39.29 24.02 1.98
C GLY A 608 -39.69 22.85 2.88
N ASN A 609 -38.74 22.31 3.64
CA ASN A 609 -38.85 21.10 4.48
C ASN A 609 -39.15 19.83 3.66
N VAL A 610 -38.80 19.77 2.38
CA VAL A 610 -39.10 18.62 1.51
C VAL A 610 -38.29 17.39 1.96
N THR A 611 -36.98 17.54 2.13
CA THR A 611 -36.08 16.48 2.58
C THR A 611 -36.43 16.01 3.99
N MET A 612 -36.66 16.94 4.92
CA MET A 612 -36.99 16.60 6.31
C MET A 612 -38.36 15.92 6.45
N LYS A 613 -39.37 16.32 5.66
CA LYS A 613 -40.65 15.57 5.60
C LYS A 613 -40.46 14.16 5.07
N ALA A 614 -39.62 13.97 4.04
CA ALA A 614 -39.34 12.65 3.49
C ALA A 614 -38.65 11.73 4.52
N PHE A 615 -37.69 12.25 5.29
CA PHE A 615 -37.03 11.52 6.38
C PHE A 615 -37.96 11.22 7.55
N ALA A 616 -38.76 12.21 8.02
CA ALA A 616 -39.74 12.01 9.08
C ALA A 616 -40.75 10.90 8.75
N ASN A 617 -41.18 10.82 7.49
CA ASN A 617 -42.13 9.83 7.01
C ASN A 617 -41.53 8.43 6.76
N SER A 618 -40.21 8.27 6.70
CA SER A 618 -39.57 6.99 6.36
C SER A 618 -38.21 6.81 7.02
N PRO A 619 -38.13 6.07 8.14
CA PRO A 619 -36.86 5.68 8.77
C PRO A 619 -35.95 4.89 7.82
N THR A 620 -36.53 4.12 6.88
CA THR A 620 -35.76 3.36 5.88
C THR A 620 -35.12 4.27 4.84
N LEU A 621 -35.82 5.33 4.40
CA LEU A 621 -35.26 6.33 3.49
C LEU A 621 -34.15 7.13 4.19
N PHE A 622 -34.36 7.51 5.45
CA PHE A 622 -33.34 8.17 6.27
C PHE A 622 -32.07 7.31 6.36
N ALA A 623 -32.18 6.06 6.84
CA ALA A 623 -31.05 5.14 6.98
C ALA A 623 -30.30 4.89 5.66
N SER A 624 -31.00 4.64 4.55
CA SER A 624 -30.35 4.41 3.25
C SER A 624 -29.70 5.67 2.67
N THR A 625 -30.28 6.85 2.90
CA THR A 625 -29.67 8.14 2.54
C THR A 625 -28.42 8.39 3.37
N CYS A 626 -28.46 8.17 4.68
CA CYS A 626 -27.30 8.33 5.56
C CYS A 626 -26.16 7.37 5.21
N SER A 627 -26.45 6.10 4.88
CA SER A 627 -25.42 5.16 4.38
C SER A 627 -24.68 5.73 3.17
N THR A 628 -25.43 6.30 2.22
CA THR A 628 -24.89 6.89 0.98
C THR A 628 -24.05 8.14 1.29
N LEU A 629 -24.57 9.05 2.13
CA LEU A 629 -23.91 10.30 2.47
C LEU A 629 -22.67 10.10 3.34
N PHE A 630 -22.71 9.21 4.32
CA PHE A 630 -21.53 8.82 5.09
C PHE A 630 -20.49 8.12 4.20
N THR A 631 -20.90 7.23 3.29
CA THR A 631 -19.97 6.64 2.30
C THR A 631 -19.31 7.71 1.43
N LYS A 632 -20.05 8.76 1.02
CA LYS A 632 -19.49 9.90 0.26
C LYS A 632 -18.53 10.74 1.12
N MET A 633 -18.89 11.04 2.36
CA MET A 633 -18.05 11.73 3.34
C MET A 633 -16.73 10.99 3.56
N PHE A 634 -16.77 9.70 3.92
CA PHE A 634 -15.57 8.91 4.18
C PHE A 634 -14.66 8.76 2.96
N ASN A 635 -15.21 8.81 1.75
CA ASN A 635 -14.46 8.69 0.50
C ASN A 635 -14.05 10.05 -0.11
N SER A 636 -14.35 11.17 0.56
CA SER A 636 -13.89 12.50 0.16
C SER A 636 -12.44 12.68 0.61
N VAL A 637 -11.50 12.45 -0.31
CA VAL A 637 -10.05 12.41 -0.06
C VAL A 637 -9.28 13.31 -1.05
N PRO A 638 -8.05 13.75 -0.71
CA PRO A 638 -7.22 14.54 -1.61
C PRO A 638 -6.99 13.89 -2.99
N LYS A 639 -6.86 14.72 -4.02
CA LYS A 639 -6.65 14.28 -5.41
C LYS A 639 -5.32 13.54 -5.56
N GLY A 640 -5.40 12.30 -6.02
CA GLY A 640 -4.25 11.38 -6.12
C GLY A 640 -4.19 10.33 -5.01
N VAL A 641 -5.02 10.46 -3.96
CA VAL A 641 -5.33 9.34 -3.07
C VAL A 641 -6.27 8.39 -3.81
N LYS A 642 -5.84 7.12 -3.97
CA LYS A 642 -6.63 6.05 -4.58
C LYS A 642 -7.04 5.09 -3.47
N LEU A 643 -8.31 5.13 -3.10
CA LEU A 643 -8.89 4.20 -2.13
C LEU A 643 -8.98 2.78 -2.71
N THR A 644 -8.94 1.79 -1.83
CA THR A 644 -9.10 0.37 -2.21
C THR A 644 -10.49 0.08 -2.74
N ASP A 645 -10.68 -1.14 -3.28
CA ASP A 645 -12.01 -1.74 -3.34
C ASP A 645 -12.61 -1.96 -1.95
N VAL A 646 -13.91 -2.23 -1.90
CA VAL A 646 -14.63 -2.42 -0.63
C VAL A 646 -14.06 -3.63 0.10
N ILE A 647 -13.59 -3.41 1.33
CA ILE A 647 -12.94 -4.45 2.13
C ILE A 647 -14.01 -5.28 2.83
N THR A 648 -14.08 -6.57 2.50
CA THR A 648 -14.94 -7.54 3.16
C THR A 648 -14.15 -8.35 4.20
N PRO A 649 -14.62 -8.50 5.45
CA PRO A 649 -13.93 -9.33 6.45
C PRO A 649 -13.81 -10.79 6.02
N LEU A 650 -12.67 -11.42 6.34
CA LEU A 650 -12.40 -12.82 6.02
C LEU A 650 -13.38 -13.76 6.75
N PRO A 651 -13.95 -14.80 6.09
CA PRO A 651 -14.84 -15.75 6.76
C PRO A 651 -14.18 -16.56 7.88
N VAL A 652 -12.89 -16.89 7.72
CA VAL A 652 -12.08 -17.62 8.71
C VAL A 652 -10.72 -16.95 8.82
N LYS A 653 -10.31 -16.64 10.06
CA LYS A 653 -9.14 -15.83 10.36
C LYS A 653 -8.43 -16.32 11.62
N PRO A 654 -7.23 -16.91 11.51
CA PRO A 654 -6.39 -17.22 12.64
C PRO A 654 -5.87 -15.96 13.29
N ASP A 655 -5.86 -15.94 14.62
CA ASP A 655 -5.47 -14.81 15.44
C ASP A 655 -4.47 -15.22 16.54
N ASN A 656 -3.54 -14.32 16.85
CA ASN A 656 -2.41 -14.54 17.77
C ASN A 656 -1.71 -15.91 17.63
N VAL A 657 -1.57 -16.41 16.40
CA VAL A 657 -0.96 -17.72 16.15
C VAL A 657 0.55 -17.65 16.29
N GLN A 658 1.11 -18.47 17.17
CA GLN A 658 2.54 -18.49 17.49
C GLN A 658 3.12 -19.91 17.45
N LEU A 659 4.41 -20.01 17.15
CA LEU A 659 5.22 -21.22 17.31
C LEU A 659 6.27 -20.98 18.39
N VAL A 660 6.28 -21.85 19.40
CA VAL A 660 7.29 -21.84 20.48
C VAL A 660 8.04 -23.17 20.49
N LEU A 661 9.36 -23.15 20.36
CA LEU A 661 10.20 -24.33 20.54
C LEU A 661 10.40 -24.61 22.04
N ASN A 662 9.98 -25.80 22.47
CA ASN A 662 10.23 -26.34 23.79
C ASN A 662 10.72 -27.79 23.65
N ASN A 663 11.99 -28.03 24.01
CA ASN A 663 12.70 -29.27 23.70
C ASN A 663 12.58 -29.63 22.20
N ASP A 664 12.22 -30.88 21.87
CA ASP A 664 12.04 -31.34 20.48
C ASP A 664 10.62 -31.08 19.92
N THR A 665 9.83 -30.24 20.58
CA THR A 665 8.44 -29.92 20.21
C THR A 665 8.29 -28.45 19.86
N LEU A 666 7.71 -28.19 18.70
CA LEU A 666 7.13 -26.91 18.33
C LEU A 666 5.69 -26.87 18.84
N GLN A 667 5.39 -25.96 19.75
CA GLN A 667 4.06 -25.74 20.31
C GLN A 667 3.35 -24.67 19.46
N LEU A 668 2.29 -25.05 18.76
CA LEU A 668 1.43 -24.15 17.98
C LEU A 668 0.26 -23.66 18.85
N THR A 669 0.28 -22.39 19.24
CA THR A 669 -0.74 -21.71 20.05
C THR A 669 -1.50 -20.66 19.23
N GLY A 670 -2.57 -20.10 19.80
CA GLY A 670 -3.38 -19.03 19.22
C GLY A 670 -4.87 -19.35 19.23
N GLU A 671 -5.62 -18.62 18.40
CA GLU A 671 -7.06 -18.79 18.19
C GLU A 671 -7.44 -18.67 16.69
N VAL A 672 -8.70 -18.97 16.39
CA VAL A 672 -9.31 -18.84 15.05
C VAL A 672 -10.70 -18.27 15.20
N ARG A 673 -10.94 -17.17 14.51
CA ARG A 673 -12.22 -16.47 14.42
C ARG A 673 -12.98 -16.89 13.17
N LEU A 674 -14.29 -17.08 13.32
CA LEU A 674 -15.25 -17.26 12.22
C LEU A 674 -16.14 -16.01 12.12
N TRP A 675 -16.16 -15.34 10.96
CA TRP A 675 -16.98 -14.13 10.77
C TRP A 675 -18.46 -14.43 10.61
N ASN A 676 -19.28 -13.56 11.16
CA ASN A 676 -20.75 -13.64 11.17
C ASN A 676 -21.29 -15.02 11.60
N ALA A 677 -20.58 -15.68 12.52
CA ALA A 677 -20.84 -17.04 12.96
C ALA A 677 -21.43 -17.05 14.37
N LYS A 678 -22.64 -17.60 14.50
CA LYS A 678 -23.33 -17.81 15.78
C LYS A 678 -22.72 -18.97 16.57
N GLN A 679 -22.98 -18.99 17.88
CA GLN A 679 -22.57 -20.10 18.74
C GLN A 679 -23.24 -21.39 18.31
N ASP A 680 -22.45 -22.45 18.25
CA ASP A 680 -22.87 -23.76 17.77
C ASP A 680 -22.00 -24.81 18.46
N SER A 681 -22.65 -25.65 19.28
CA SER A 681 -22.01 -26.72 20.03
C SER A 681 -21.73 -27.98 19.18
N THR A 682 -22.26 -28.03 17.96
CA THR A 682 -22.06 -29.14 17.00
C THR A 682 -20.95 -28.83 15.98
N ARG A 683 -20.63 -27.54 15.80
CA ARG A 683 -19.61 -27.07 14.85
C ARG A 683 -18.23 -27.67 15.13
N THR A 684 -17.65 -28.24 14.08
CA THR A 684 -16.32 -28.85 14.12
C THR A 684 -15.32 -28.00 13.35
N VAL A 685 -14.37 -27.39 14.06
CA VAL A 685 -13.24 -26.66 13.48
C VAL A 685 -11.96 -27.48 13.64
N ARG A 686 -11.26 -27.74 12.54
CA ARG A 686 -10.00 -28.50 12.52
C ARG A 686 -8.92 -27.72 11.80
N VAL A 687 -7.71 -27.73 12.35
CA VAL A 687 -6.49 -27.32 11.65
C VAL A 687 -5.87 -28.54 10.97
N PHE A 688 -5.40 -28.38 9.74
CA PHE A 688 -4.60 -29.35 9.01
C PHE A 688 -3.26 -28.70 8.67
N TYR A 689 -2.15 -29.42 8.83
CA TYR A 689 -0.81 -28.91 8.53
C TYR A 689 0.07 -29.95 7.82
N ALA A 690 1.12 -29.47 7.16
CA ALA A 690 2.07 -30.29 6.40
C ALA A 690 3.50 -30.12 6.93
N ASP A 691 4.23 -31.24 7.04
CA ASP A 691 5.66 -31.26 7.34
C ASP A 691 6.46 -30.48 6.28
N ARG A 692 7.68 -30.01 6.60
CA ARG A 692 8.52 -29.27 5.62
C ARG A 692 8.86 -30.05 4.35
N ALA A 693 8.95 -31.38 4.46
CA ALA A 693 9.30 -32.27 3.33
C ALA A 693 8.06 -32.81 2.58
N SER A 694 6.84 -32.39 2.94
CA SER A 694 5.59 -32.91 2.39
C SER A 694 4.83 -31.85 1.61
N THR A 695 4.24 -32.24 0.48
CA THR A 695 3.20 -31.45 -0.20
C THR A 695 1.80 -31.75 0.33
N ALA A 696 1.61 -32.90 1.00
CA ALA A 696 0.33 -33.31 1.58
C ALA A 696 0.16 -32.84 3.02
N TYR A 697 -1.07 -32.47 3.38
CA TYR A 697 -1.50 -32.20 4.76
C TYR A 697 -1.63 -33.52 5.54
N THR A 698 -0.51 -34.01 6.06
CA THR A 698 -0.40 -35.31 6.76
C THR A 698 -0.95 -35.30 8.18
N HIS A 699 -1.06 -34.12 8.80
CA HIS A 699 -1.44 -33.97 10.21
C HIS A 699 -2.66 -33.07 10.38
N ASN A 700 -3.39 -33.27 11.48
CA ASN A 700 -4.53 -32.43 11.84
C ASN A 700 -4.80 -32.45 13.35
N ALA A 701 -5.53 -31.43 13.83
CA ALA A 701 -6.05 -31.35 15.19
C ALA A 701 -7.42 -30.67 15.20
N THR A 702 -8.28 -31.00 16.16
CA THR A 702 -9.57 -30.34 16.38
C THR A 702 -9.41 -29.22 17.39
N LEU A 703 -9.87 -28.02 17.05
CA LEU A 703 -9.84 -26.85 17.92
C LEU A 703 -11.03 -26.86 18.88
N ARG A 704 -10.85 -26.29 20.08
CA ARG A 704 -11.91 -26.18 21.09
C ARG A 704 -12.64 -24.85 20.93
N SER A 705 -13.96 -24.80 21.15
CA SER A 705 -14.69 -23.53 21.21
C SER A 705 -14.18 -22.68 22.38
N ALA A 706 -13.84 -21.42 22.11
CA ALA A 706 -13.43 -20.41 23.08
C ALA A 706 -14.56 -19.43 23.42
N GLY A 707 -15.67 -19.46 22.68
CA GLY A 707 -16.84 -18.62 22.91
C GLY A 707 -17.35 -17.93 21.65
N VAL A 708 -18.24 -16.96 21.83
CA VAL A 708 -18.76 -16.08 20.77
C VAL A 708 -18.83 -14.67 21.29
N THR A 709 -18.39 -13.74 20.46
CA THR A 709 -18.47 -12.31 20.74
C THR A 709 -19.54 -11.69 19.84
N ASN A 710 -20.41 -10.88 20.44
CA ASN A 710 -21.50 -10.19 19.75
C ASN A 710 -21.11 -8.71 19.58
N GLY A 711 -21.08 -8.22 18.34
CA GLY A 711 -20.77 -6.83 17.99
C GLY A 711 -21.99 -5.92 17.85
N GLY A 712 -23.17 -6.38 18.25
CA GLY A 712 -24.44 -5.68 18.03
C GLY A 712 -25.10 -6.03 16.68
N ARG A 713 -26.39 -5.67 16.57
CA ARG A 713 -27.32 -5.78 15.42
C ARG A 713 -27.03 -6.86 14.34
N GLY A 714 -26.69 -8.08 14.77
CA GLY A 714 -26.56 -9.25 13.90
C GLY A 714 -25.13 -9.63 13.51
N VAL A 715 -24.11 -8.82 13.83
CA VAL A 715 -22.69 -9.18 13.66
C VAL A 715 -22.22 -10.03 14.84
N THR A 716 -21.73 -11.23 14.55
CA THR A 716 -21.23 -12.18 15.56
C THR A 716 -19.90 -12.77 15.11
N ALA A 717 -19.01 -13.12 16.04
CA ALA A 717 -17.83 -13.91 15.71
C ALA A 717 -17.64 -15.06 16.68
N ALA A 718 -17.47 -16.28 16.15
CA ALA A 718 -17.21 -17.46 16.94
C ALA A 718 -15.71 -17.76 16.99
N TRP A 719 -15.21 -18.06 18.19
CA TRP A 719 -13.79 -18.22 18.47
C TRP A 719 -13.45 -19.67 18.83
N TYR A 720 -12.32 -20.16 18.31
CA TYR A 720 -11.83 -21.51 18.53
C TYR A 720 -10.33 -21.51 18.83
N THR A 721 -9.91 -22.19 19.88
CA THR A 721 -8.53 -22.19 20.40
C THR A 721 -7.78 -23.49 20.11
N PHE A 722 -6.45 -23.39 19.97
CA PHE A 722 -5.50 -24.50 19.85
C PHE A 722 -5.21 -25.19 21.20
N ALA A 723 -5.92 -24.83 22.28
CA ALA A 723 -5.58 -25.12 23.67
C ALA A 723 -5.27 -26.59 24.02
N PRO A 724 -4.19 -26.86 24.80
CA PRO A 724 -3.20 -25.88 25.27
C PRO A 724 -2.26 -25.43 24.14
N PHE A 725 -1.95 -26.32 23.21
CA PHE A 725 -1.24 -26.11 21.96
C PHE A 725 -1.42 -27.34 21.07
N VAL A 726 -1.21 -27.20 19.76
CA VAL A 726 -1.00 -28.34 18.86
C VAL A 726 0.49 -28.65 18.82
N ALA A 727 0.87 -29.88 19.21
CA ALA A 727 2.26 -30.33 19.21
C ALA A 727 2.72 -30.70 17.79
N ILE A 728 3.84 -30.13 17.36
CA ILE A 728 4.49 -30.38 16.07
C ILE A 728 5.92 -30.88 16.34
N ASN A 729 6.35 -31.94 15.64
CA ASN A 729 7.70 -32.48 15.79
C ASN A 729 8.75 -31.49 15.24
N ALA A 730 9.68 -31.02 16.07
CA ALA A 730 10.65 -30.00 15.67
C ALA A 730 11.60 -30.47 14.54
N ALA A 731 11.93 -31.76 14.48
CA ALA A 731 12.75 -32.31 13.40
C ALA A 731 12.03 -32.34 12.04
N LYS A 732 10.72 -32.65 12.01
CA LYS A 732 9.89 -32.60 10.79
C LYS A 732 9.53 -31.16 10.36
N GLY A 733 9.28 -30.29 11.34
CA GLY A 733 8.90 -28.89 11.11
C GLY A 733 7.52 -28.74 10.47
N VAL A 734 7.15 -27.51 10.11
CA VAL A 734 5.88 -27.20 9.45
C VAL A 734 6.08 -26.16 8.34
N SER A 735 5.33 -26.31 7.23
CA SER A 735 5.44 -25.44 6.03
C SER A 735 4.18 -24.66 5.66
N ARG A 736 3.00 -25.11 6.10
CA ARG A 736 1.69 -24.53 5.78
C ARG A 736 0.61 -25.12 6.67
N MET A 737 -0.47 -24.36 6.86
CA MET A 737 -1.71 -24.85 7.46
C MET A 737 -2.95 -24.43 6.67
N ARG A 738 -4.05 -25.15 6.89
CA ARG A 738 -5.40 -24.81 6.42
C ARG A 738 -6.42 -25.17 7.49
N PHE A 739 -7.61 -24.59 7.42
CA PHE A 739 -8.70 -24.92 8.32
C PHE A 739 -9.78 -25.72 7.59
N VAL A 740 -10.50 -26.53 8.34
CA VAL A 740 -11.72 -27.21 7.89
C VAL A 740 -12.80 -26.90 8.90
N VAL A 741 -13.86 -26.23 8.46
CA VAL A 741 -15.01 -25.85 9.27
C VAL A 741 -16.22 -26.60 8.72
N ASP A 742 -16.81 -27.47 9.54
CA ASP A 742 -17.98 -28.29 9.20
C ASP A 742 -17.80 -29.06 7.88
N GLY A 743 -16.60 -29.65 7.71
CA GLY A 743 -16.19 -30.42 6.53
C GLY A 743 -15.77 -29.58 5.32
N LYS A 744 -16.00 -28.26 5.31
CA LYS A 744 -15.59 -27.38 4.22
C LYS A 744 -14.15 -26.89 4.43
N VAL A 745 -13.30 -27.06 3.40
CA VAL A 745 -11.95 -26.48 3.39
C VAL A 745 -12.06 -24.96 3.40
N GLN A 746 -11.27 -24.34 4.26
CA GLN A 746 -11.10 -22.91 4.38
C GLN A 746 -9.60 -22.66 4.14
N ASP A 747 -9.30 -22.08 2.98
CA ASP A 747 -7.94 -21.85 2.48
C ASP A 747 -7.80 -20.48 1.79
N GLN A 748 -8.74 -19.56 2.04
CA GLN A 748 -8.74 -18.21 1.47
C GLN A 748 -8.69 -18.18 -0.08
N GLY A 749 -9.35 -19.13 -0.74
CA GLY A 749 -9.35 -19.21 -2.21
C GLY A 749 -8.06 -19.81 -2.76
N GLY A 750 -7.49 -20.80 -2.05
CA GLY A 750 -6.25 -21.48 -2.42
C GLY A 750 -4.94 -20.84 -1.91
N VAL A 751 -4.98 -19.63 -1.35
CA VAL A 751 -3.81 -18.94 -0.78
C VAL A 751 -3.25 -19.67 0.47
N GLY A 752 -4.09 -20.40 1.19
CA GLY A 752 -3.77 -21.10 2.43
C GLY A 752 -3.53 -20.15 3.60
N PHE A 753 -2.95 -20.67 4.68
CA PHE A 753 -2.51 -19.87 5.83
C PHE A 753 -1.01 -20.08 6.04
N ALA A 754 -0.25 -19.00 5.95
CA ALA A 754 1.21 -19.04 6.06
C ALA A 754 1.64 -19.42 7.48
N LEU A 755 2.52 -20.42 7.59
CA LEU A 755 3.11 -20.87 8.85
C LEU A 755 4.52 -21.38 8.56
N ASN A 756 5.54 -20.82 9.21
CA ASN A 756 6.94 -21.12 8.93
C ASN A 756 7.71 -21.29 10.25
N ASP A 757 8.45 -22.40 10.37
CA ASP A 757 9.27 -22.73 11.53
C ASP A 757 10.76 -22.38 11.34
N ALA A 758 11.13 -21.63 10.30
CA ALA A 758 12.53 -21.27 10.04
C ALA A 758 13.19 -20.53 11.21
N VAL A 759 12.42 -19.68 11.90
CA VAL A 759 12.77 -19.00 13.15
C VAL A 759 11.52 -18.90 14.03
N VAL A 760 11.64 -19.34 15.28
CA VAL A 760 10.53 -19.40 16.24
C VAL A 760 10.95 -18.87 17.61
N LEU A 761 10.01 -18.53 18.48
CA LEU A 761 10.33 -18.22 19.88
C LEU A 761 10.89 -19.47 20.57
N SER A 762 11.83 -19.31 21.49
CA SER A 762 12.22 -20.40 22.40
C SER A 762 11.54 -20.22 23.75
N GLY A 763 11.05 -21.33 24.30
CA GLY A 763 10.56 -21.41 25.68
C GLY A 763 11.63 -21.19 26.75
N THR A 764 12.91 -20.95 26.37
CA THR A 764 13.95 -20.48 27.30
C THR A 764 13.99 -18.96 27.46
N SER A 765 13.14 -18.22 26.74
CA SER A 765 12.95 -16.77 26.96
C SER A 765 12.41 -16.51 28.36
N CYS A 766 12.87 -15.43 29.00
CA CYS A 766 12.54 -15.16 30.40
C CYS A 766 12.58 -13.66 30.76
N LEU A 767 11.93 -13.27 31.86
CA LEU A 767 11.92 -11.91 32.41
C LEU A 767 12.73 -11.80 33.71
N THR A 768 13.53 -10.74 33.80
CA THR A 768 14.19 -10.28 35.05
C THR A 768 13.35 -9.24 35.80
N ASN A 769 12.48 -8.51 35.08
CA ASN A 769 11.45 -7.66 35.66
C ASN A 769 10.18 -7.75 34.79
N SER A 770 9.02 -7.97 35.42
CA SER A 770 7.71 -8.09 34.78
C SER A 770 6.86 -6.81 34.88
N ASP A 771 7.36 -5.75 35.52
CA ASP A 771 6.68 -4.44 35.57
C ASP A 771 6.53 -3.84 34.16
N ALA A 772 5.29 -3.54 33.75
CA ALA A 772 5.00 -2.99 32.43
C ALA A 772 5.57 -1.58 32.18
N SER A 773 5.91 -0.83 33.23
CA SER A 773 6.63 0.44 33.11
C SER A 773 8.14 0.25 32.91
N ASN A 774 8.70 -0.91 33.28
CA ASN A 774 10.14 -1.16 33.33
C ASN A 774 10.50 -2.63 33.01
N LEU A 775 9.94 -3.15 31.92
CA LEU A 775 10.11 -4.54 31.52
C LEU A 775 11.58 -4.85 31.17
N SER A 776 12.13 -5.94 31.71
CA SER A 776 13.50 -6.36 31.38
C SER A 776 13.63 -7.88 31.39
N GLY A 777 14.53 -8.43 30.57
CA GLY A 777 14.70 -9.87 30.46
C GLY A 777 15.64 -10.32 29.34
N ARG A 778 15.54 -11.60 29.00
CA ARG A 778 16.23 -12.24 27.88
C ARG A 778 15.20 -12.87 26.93
N LEU A 779 15.16 -12.36 25.71
CA LEU A 779 14.47 -13.02 24.61
C LEU A 779 15.41 -14.07 23.98
N ASP A 780 14.97 -15.32 23.92
CA ASP A 780 15.66 -16.40 23.22
C ASP A 780 14.86 -16.84 21.99
N VAL A 781 15.53 -16.86 20.84
CA VAL A 781 14.94 -17.16 19.53
C VAL A 781 15.62 -18.39 18.94
N ALA A 782 14.84 -19.37 18.53
CA ALA A 782 15.34 -20.61 17.94
C ALA A 782 15.39 -20.49 16.40
N VAL A 783 16.59 -20.58 15.84
CA VAL A 783 16.84 -20.49 14.39
C VAL A 783 17.16 -21.87 13.82
N ARG A 784 16.38 -22.33 12.84
CA ARG A 784 16.54 -23.65 12.24
C ARG A 784 17.86 -23.73 11.45
N THR A 785 18.65 -24.78 11.68
CA THR A 785 19.89 -25.04 10.94
C THR A 785 19.59 -25.21 9.44
N GLY A 786 20.44 -24.63 8.59
CA GLY A 786 20.21 -24.55 7.14
C GLY A 786 19.52 -23.25 6.70
N THR A 787 18.83 -22.51 7.58
CA THR A 787 18.25 -21.20 7.25
C THR A 787 19.31 -20.13 6.98
N ASN A 788 20.46 -20.22 7.65
CA ASN A 788 21.63 -19.33 7.50
C ASN A 788 21.30 -17.83 7.35
N PRO A 789 20.57 -17.21 8.30
CA PRO A 789 20.27 -15.78 8.23
C PRO A 789 21.54 -14.93 8.43
N THR A 790 21.61 -13.80 7.72
CA THR A 790 22.62 -12.75 7.91
C THR A 790 22.40 -12.03 9.22
N ARG A 791 21.14 -11.79 9.60
CA ARG A 791 20.73 -11.33 10.94
C ARG A 791 19.32 -11.79 11.30
N VAL A 792 19.01 -11.73 12.59
CA VAL A 792 17.67 -11.89 13.18
C VAL A 792 17.38 -10.59 13.93
N PHE A 793 16.15 -10.07 13.87
CA PHE A 793 15.82 -8.78 14.48
C PHE A 793 14.37 -8.75 15.00
N LEU A 794 14.16 -8.00 16.08
CA LEU A 794 12.83 -7.52 16.46
C LEU A 794 12.51 -6.25 15.70
N GLU A 795 11.27 -6.11 15.27
CA GLU A 795 10.77 -4.93 14.57
C GLU A 795 9.46 -4.48 15.23
N HIS A 796 9.31 -3.19 15.50
CA HIS A 796 8.16 -2.64 16.23
C HIS A 796 7.74 -1.29 15.63
N ASP A 797 6.46 -0.96 15.84
CA ASP A 797 5.86 0.31 15.41
C ASP A 797 5.93 1.31 16.57
N VAL A 798 6.88 2.25 16.49
CA VAL A 798 6.94 3.39 17.43
C VAL A 798 5.88 4.40 17.00
N LEU A 799 4.76 4.39 17.71
CA LEU A 799 3.67 5.34 17.50
C LEU A 799 4.00 6.67 18.20
N THR A 800 3.76 7.79 17.52
CA THR A 800 3.75 9.12 18.17
C THR A 800 2.43 9.80 17.88
N LYS A 801 1.86 10.53 18.84
CA LYS A 801 0.49 11.06 18.77
C LYS A 801 0.15 11.88 17.51
N PHE A 802 1.16 12.50 16.89
CA PHE A 802 0.99 13.43 15.77
C PHE A 802 1.56 12.92 14.43
N ASN A 803 2.44 11.91 14.43
CA ASN A 803 3.11 11.43 13.23
C ASN A 803 2.74 9.97 12.91
N PRO A 804 2.78 9.57 11.63
CA PRO A 804 2.66 8.16 11.24
C PRO A 804 3.64 7.24 11.98
N PRO A 805 3.32 5.94 12.12
CA PRO A 805 4.16 4.97 12.82
C PRO A 805 5.60 4.93 12.29
N LYS A 806 6.58 5.06 13.19
CA LYS A 806 7.99 4.89 12.85
C LYS A 806 8.42 3.46 13.14
N ILE A 807 8.80 2.73 12.11
CA ILE A 807 9.36 1.38 12.26
C ILE A 807 10.78 1.49 12.82
N VAL A 808 11.08 0.73 13.87
CA VAL A 808 12.42 0.61 14.44
C VAL A 808 12.78 -0.87 14.58
N GLU A 809 14.02 -1.21 14.26
CA GLU A 809 14.56 -2.56 14.29
C GLU A 809 15.64 -2.69 15.36
N ARG A 810 15.67 -3.84 16.04
CA ARG A 810 16.69 -4.20 17.03
C ARG A 810 17.22 -5.60 16.75
N ASP A 811 18.48 -5.69 16.34
CA ASP A 811 19.13 -6.97 16.03
C ASP A 811 19.24 -7.85 17.28
N ILE A 812 19.00 -9.15 17.09
CA ILE A 812 19.22 -10.21 18.08
C ILE A 812 20.61 -10.79 17.79
N PRO A 813 21.59 -10.64 18.71
CA PRO A 813 22.93 -11.14 18.50
C PRO A 813 22.99 -12.66 18.27
N ARG A 814 23.75 -13.06 17.25
CA ARG A 814 24.19 -14.45 17.10
C ARG A 814 25.21 -14.75 18.21
N PRO A 815 25.06 -15.84 18.99
CA PRO A 815 26.04 -16.16 20.02
C PRO A 815 27.36 -16.59 19.40
N ALA A 816 28.47 -16.11 19.98
CA ALA A 816 29.83 -16.47 19.54
C ALA A 816 30.13 -17.97 19.73
N THR A 817 29.56 -18.58 20.78
CA THR A 817 29.58 -20.02 21.01
C THR A 817 28.15 -20.54 20.91
N PRO A 818 27.84 -21.44 19.96
CA PRO A 818 26.51 -22.06 19.90
C PRO A 818 26.22 -22.82 21.21
N ARG A 819 25.04 -22.64 21.81
CA ARG A 819 24.51 -23.55 22.84
C ARG A 819 24.02 -24.86 22.19
N ASN A 820 24.91 -25.50 21.43
CA ASN A 820 24.64 -26.71 20.65
C ASN A 820 24.84 -27.96 21.52
N ALA A 821 23.73 -28.56 21.95
CA ALA A 821 23.69 -29.99 22.28
C ALA A 821 22.26 -30.56 22.30
N MET A 822 21.27 -29.80 22.80
CA MET A 822 19.98 -30.39 23.22
C MET A 822 18.80 -30.28 22.24
N HIS A 823 18.86 -29.46 21.18
CA HIS A 823 17.67 -29.11 20.38
C HIS A 823 17.89 -29.12 18.86
N ALA A 824 18.63 -30.10 18.32
CA ALA A 824 18.75 -30.24 16.86
C ALA A 824 17.35 -30.46 16.24
N PRO A 825 16.91 -29.67 15.24
CA PRO A 825 17.71 -28.90 14.28
C PRO A 825 17.73 -27.38 14.51
N TYR A 826 17.69 -26.87 15.74
CA TYR A 826 17.67 -25.43 16.04
C TYR A 826 18.92 -24.96 16.80
N ALA A 827 19.32 -23.71 16.53
CA ALA A 827 20.34 -22.97 17.28
C ALA A 827 19.69 -21.74 17.95
N ILE A 828 19.93 -21.56 19.24
CA ILE A 828 19.33 -20.45 20.02
C ILE A 828 20.17 -19.17 19.87
N TRP A 829 19.50 -18.05 19.58
CA TRP A 829 20.02 -16.68 19.53
C TRP A 829 19.40 -15.89 20.68
N SER A 830 20.13 -14.98 21.32
CA SER A 830 19.71 -14.36 22.59
C SER A 830 19.86 -12.83 22.55
N LEU A 831 18.83 -12.10 22.99
CA LEU A 831 18.86 -10.65 23.19
C LEU A 831 18.45 -10.31 24.63
N ASN A 832 19.34 -9.65 25.37
CA ASN A 832 18.99 -9.03 26.65
C ASN A 832 18.37 -7.64 26.40
N PHE A 833 17.31 -7.31 27.13
CA PHE A 833 16.64 -6.01 27.07
C PHE A 833 16.36 -5.45 28.47
N THR A 834 16.43 -4.13 28.59
CA THR A 834 16.28 -3.37 29.84
C THR A 834 15.53 -2.09 29.57
N ASN A 835 14.66 -1.70 30.51
CA ASN A 835 13.56 -0.76 30.34
C ASN A 835 12.56 -1.24 29.29
N ASN A 836 11.27 -0.91 29.48
CA ASN A 836 10.25 -1.23 28.51
C ASN A 836 10.66 -0.59 27.18
N MET A 837 11.03 -1.40 26.19
CA MET A 837 11.62 -0.88 24.95
C MET A 837 10.60 0.08 24.33
N ASP A 838 11.06 1.25 23.86
CA ASP A 838 10.24 2.48 23.78
C ASP A 838 8.83 2.30 23.18
N GLY A 839 7.84 2.10 24.05
CA GLY A 839 6.42 1.99 23.68
C GLY A 839 5.98 0.68 22.98
N PHE A 840 6.70 -0.44 23.15
CA PHE A 840 6.40 -1.70 22.45
C PHE A 840 5.08 -2.35 22.93
N THR A 841 3.95 -1.99 22.31
CA THR A 841 2.68 -2.74 22.47
C THR A 841 2.58 -3.93 21.52
N THR A 842 3.21 -3.86 20.34
CA THR A 842 3.30 -4.97 19.39
C THR A 842 4.69 -5.03 18.74
N SER A 843 5.25 -6.24 18.64
CA SER A 843 6.54 -6.50 17.99
C SER A 843 6.47 -7.72 17.09
N THR A 844 7.12 -7.68 15.93
CA THR A 844 7.25 -8.81 15.01
C THR A 844 8.69 -9.28 14.94
N LEU A 845 8.90 -10.60 14.90
CA LEU A 845 10.23 -11.19 14.75
C LEU A 845 10.54 -11.39 13.26
N GLY A 846 11.63 -10.77 12.82
CA GLY A 846 12.13 -10.83 11.47
C GLY A 846 13.48 -11.55 11.36
N VAL A 847 13.76 -12.04 10.16
CA VAL A 847 15.09 -12.49 9.74
C VAL A 847 15.47 -11.88 8.42
N GLU A 848 16.76 -11.83 8.16
CA GLU A 848 17.31 -11.46 6.87
C GLU A 848 18.11 -12.64 6.31
N VAL A 849 17.75 -13.13 5.14
CA VAL A 849 18.41 -14.27 4.48
C VAL A 849 18.78 -13.85 3.07
N GLY A 850 20.08 -13.83 2.76
CA GLY A 850 20.58 -13.35 1.46
C GLY A 850 20.24 -11.89 1.15
N GLY A 851 20.13 -11.04 2.18
CA GLY A 851 19.72 -9.62 2.06
C GLY A 851 18.21 -9.38 1.99
N VAL A 852 17.38 -10.44 1.94
CA VAL A 852 15.92 -10.35 1.92
C VAL A 852 15.37 -10.43 3.35
N LYS A 853 14.73 -9.35 3.82
CA LYS A 853 14.01 -9.34 5.11
C LYS A 853 12.72 -10.16 5.00
N ARG A 854 12.43 -10.95 6.03
CA ARG A 854 11.22 -11.78 6.15
C ARG A 854 10.71 -11.74 7.58
N THR A 855 9.47 -11.31 7.79
CA THR A 855 8.75 -11.55 9.05
C THR A 855 8.48 -13.04 9.18
N VAL A 856 8.74 -13.62 10.36
CA VAL A 856 8.61 -15.08 10.59
C VAL A 856 7.56 -15.41 11.65
N LEU A 857 7.39 -14.52 12.63
CA LEU A 857 6.31 -14.59 13.61
C LEU A 857 5.56 -13.24 13.65
N GLY A 858 4.26 -13.32 13.95
CA GLY A 858 3.38 -12.16 14.15
C GLY A 858 3.69 -11.41 15.44
N THR A 859 2.67 -10.75 16.00
CA THR A 859 2.79 -10.01 17.26
C THR A 859 3.28 -10.91 18.38
N ILE A 860 4.40 -10.53 19.01
CA ILE A 860 4.95 -11.14 20.22
C ILE A 860 4.53 -10.30 21.43
N GLU A 861 3.93 -10.96 22.42
CA GLU A 861 3.63 -10.38 23.73
C GLU A 861 4.75 -10.76 24.71
N LEU A 862 5.52 -9.78 25.17
CA LEU A 862 6.68 -10.02 26.04
C LEU A 862 6.32 -10.28 27.51
N PHE A 863 5.08 -9.97 27.92
CA PHE A 863 4.60 -10.11 29.31
C PHE A 863 4.35 -11.57 29.73
N GLY A 864 4.20 -12.49 28.78
CA GLY A 864 3.86 -13.89 29.05
C GLY A 864 5.05 -14.81 29.36
N PHE A 865 6.28 -14.29 29.39
CA PHE A 865 7.47 -15.10 29.62
C PHE A 865 7.69 -15.44 31.11
N PRO A 866 8.21 -16.64 31.44
CA PRO A 866 8.54 -17.03 32.81
C PRO A 866 9.69 -16.16 33.39
N PRO A 867 9.89 -16.14 34.72
CA PRO A 867 11.05 -15.48 35.32
C PRO A 867 12.38 -16.13 34.89
N CYS A 868 13.44 -15.31 34.80
CA CYS A 868 14.84 -15.75 34.65
C CYS A 868 15.43 -16.24 35.99
#